data_AF-A0A915JP50-F1
#
_entry.id   AF-A0A915JP50-F1
#
_cell.length_a   1.000
_cell.length_b   1.000
_cell.length_c   1.000
_cell.angle_alpha   90.00
_cell.angle_beta   90.00
_cell.angle_gamma   90.00
#
_symmetry.space_group_name_H-M   'P 1'
#
loop_
_entity.id
_entity.type
_entity.pdbx_description
1 polymer ?
#
loop_
_entity_poly.entity_id
_entity_poly.type
_entity_poly.pdbx_seq_one_letter_code
_entity_poly.pdbx_strand_id
1 'polypeptide(L)'
;MEHRSTLYGILKNTWTILNRKSRRISNSSISVGWLNSAFGLFADLFRQAVQRGLAPVQTQHPGFYYQSAAEYATARRGQSLQFKKQHLNLAGELPNEQLNAVLQRTKLRLQNFKPEFCGLRPWHALLSDYAQVALALGRVQTQADNNNVVCEEKDALTLYQHNEYTIVDQSNIILRYLNMAILHYEKYKCPRMRLLNMLRSGEQYMIIGDYEKALQMLDPVVWEYRLEKWFPLLEYASIFALKCAFMIANLKAYVSIALELCAPHLKICDEKKLLIQNNLLKILNGRSPDWLIMDDGENSNENFDEEKLAKSRNLWDETLRHGCFFHLLMHNIYSFIELRLEFENQDIKADEIVNFSVHIRLNCPLALKFSKLVVKFENQIYDQFCTIDCSTEDNVDDQRNDRLLFEPRKIYTLNFKFAPSADDIGKTIQVTSLTLEIGRLGSKTYGSLHWENFDRCRIYPLHPAFNAILKNEFDNKPCASNFRIAPRDANLSLSFEHTPPIMIDEIYPIVILIQNLEKFPIRSLNVKFSCLTLNVPAGFKYENQSDNKESLDLNIESVDSLDVHKLSISVYCNQVTPRLQICCTVSYNICIETEYQPLNCNCSSNEVLTFDVISPYALISTNLHDFKGEIVDRLVVKGKCIVSCDLKSVAHFPVKIESVEWRLAEFLDQEQNFEVEESYRKSSEQCFRCNVVIFWNFIFTHTSVILEPGSQISLITCLTPNQWCKGLLNIGTLAVKWQRLSDHEEIANFVDTVIDLPPFPVEHCPILVGNQTPAYCFVRKMFRTDYQIFNLTENLIELNLSMESSDFFMFSGEKQVSNVRLLPNAEYCLSYIYLPLMAGQICLPKLKITSNLYATEILDRYAQRNIPTTIFVLPFNRQNAANVDDFQNRK
;
A
#
# COMPACT_ATOMS: atom_id res chain seq x y z
N MET A 1 13.01 -39.51 -38.20
CA MET A 1 12.46 -39.89 -36.89
C MET A 1 12.81 -41.32 -36.50
N GLU A 2 12.90 -42.26 -37.45
CA GLU A 2 13.23 -43.67 -37.18
C GLU A 2 14.53 -43.89 -36.40
N HIS A 3 15.62 -43.18 -36.75
CA HIS A 3 16.90 -43.26 -36.01
C HIS A 3 16.80 -42.84 -34.53
N ARG A 4 15.88 -41.92 -34.17
CA ARG A 4 15.68 -41.49 -32.78
C ARG A 4 14.98 -42.58 -31.95
N SER A 5 14.05 -43.33 -32.55
CA SER A 5 13.33 -44.42 -31.89
C SER A 5 14.24 -45.62 -31.59
N THR A 6 15.14 -45.97 -32.51
CA THR A 6 16.13 -47.04 -32.34
C THR A 6 17.19 -46.69 -31.29
N LEU A 7 17.69 -45.45 -31.26
CA LEU A 7 18.65 -45.00 -30.24
C LEU A 7 18.04 -45.03 -28.84
N TYR A 8 16.79 -44.58 -28.68
CA TYR A 8 16.08 -44.64 -27.41
C TYR A 8 15.82 -46.09 -26.97
N GLY A 9 15.46 -46.97 -27.90
CA GLY A 9 15.30 -48.41 -27.65
C GLY A 9 16.60 -49.08 -27.18
N ILE A 10 17.73 -48.77 -27.82
CA ILE A 10 19.06 -49.27 -27.43
C ILE A 10 19.40 -48.78 -26.02
N LEU A 11 19.27 -47.48 -25.75
CA LEU A 11 19.58 -46.88 -24.44
C LEU A 11 18.71 -47.48 -23.32
N LYS A 12 17.41 -47.68 -23.58
CA LYS A 12 16.48 -48.30 -22.63
C LYS A 12 16.84 -49.76 -22.36
N ASN A 13 17.15 -50.53 -23.39
CA ASN A 13 17.57 -51.93 -23.24
C ASN A 13 18.89 -52.03 -22.46
N THR A 14 19.90 -51.23 -22.81
CA THR A 14 21.17 -51.20 -22.08
C THR A 14 20.99 -50.79 -20.63
N TRP A 15 20.12 -49.82 -20.34
CA TRP A 15 19.81 -49.41 -18.97
C TRP A 15 19.12 -50.53 -18.18
N THR A 16 18.12 -51.21 -18.75
CA THR A 16 17.45 -52.33 -18.07
C THR A 16 18.40 -53.48 -17.76
N ILE A 17 19.35 -53.77 -18.65
CA ILE A 17 20.38 -54.79 -18.45
C ILE A 17 21.34 -54.35 -17.33
N LEU A 18 21.82 -53.11 -17.35
CA LEU A 18 22.71 -52.56 -16.33
C LEU A 18 22.05 -52.56 -14.95
N ASN A 19 20.81 -52.11 -14.85
CA ASN A 19 20.05 -52.03 -13.59
C ASN A 19 19.68 -53.43 -13.03
N ARG A 20 19.39 -54.40 -13.91
CA ARG A 20 19.20 -55.80 -13.49
C ARG A 20 20.50 -56.43 -13.00
N LYS A 21 21.63 -56.15 -13.67
CA LYS A 21 22.94 -56.67 -13.27
C LYS A 21 23.43 -56.02 -11.96
N SER A 22 23.31 -54.70 -11.79
CA SER A 22 23.73 -54.01 -10.56
C SER A 22 23.04 -54.54 -9.30
N ARG A 23 21.77 -54.94 -9.40
CA ARG A 23 21.01 -55.54 -8.28
C ARG A 23 21.37 -57.00 -7.96
N ARG A 24 22.01 -57.72 -8.88
CA ARG A 24 22.29 -59.16 -8.75
C ARG A 24 23.74 -59.49 -8.43
N ILE A 25 24.67 -58.55 -8.64
CA ILE A 25 26.10 -58.83 -8.46
C ILE A 25 26.51 -58.58 -7.01
N SER A 26 27.21 -59.54 -6.40
CA SER A 26 27.82 -59.43 -5.07
C SER A 26 28.94 -58.38 -5.04
N ASN A 27 29.15 -57.70 -3.90
CA ASN A 27 30.14 -56.63 -3.66
C ASN A 27 31.63 -57.03 -3.81
N SER A 28 31.97 -57.87 -4.78
CA SER A 28 33.35 -58.25 -5.12
C SER A 28 34.08 -57.15 -5.89
N SER A 29 35.39 -56.97 -5.71
CA SER A 29 36.15 -55.88 -6.34
C SER A 29 36.05 -55.81 -7.86
N ILE A 30 35.91 -56.96 -8.51
CA ILE A 30 35.79 -57.06 -9.97
C ILE A 30 34.41 -56.67 -10.46
N SER A 31 33.37 -56.95 -9.67
CA SER A 31 32.03 -56.49 -10.01
C SER A 31 31.91 -54.97 -9.98
N VAL A 32 32.52 -54.34 -8.98
CA VAL A 32 32.49 -52.89 -8.79
C VAL A 32 33.32 -52.19 -9.87
N GLY A 33 34.49 -52.75 -10.23
CA GLY A 33 35.30 -52.28 -11.35
C GLY A 33 34.60 -52.35 -12.71
N TRP A 34 33.85 -53.44 -12.96
CA TRP A 34 33.04 -53.57 -14.17
C TRP A 34 31.87 -52.57 -14.18
N LEU A 35 31.14 -52.43 -13.05
CA LEU A 35 30.01 -51.49 -12.95
C LEU A 35 30.45 -50.04 -13.18
N ASN A 36 31.55 -49.61 -12.55
CA ASN A 36 32.18 -48.31 -12.81
C ASN A 36 32.38 -48.09 -14.33
N SER A 37 33.10 -49.00 -14.98
CA SER A 37 33.41 -48.89 -16.41
C SER A 37 32.16 -48.90 -17.29
N ALA A 38 31.19 -49.75 -16.96
CA ALA A 38 29.95 -49.90 -17.72
C ALA A 38 29.05 -48.66 -17.62
N PHE A 39 28.90 -48.07 -16.43
CA PHE A 39 28.15 -46.83 -16.24
C PHE A 39 28.86 -45.62 -16.88
N GLY A 40 30.21 -45.57 -16.83
CA GLY A 40 30.99 -44.53 -17.51
C GLY A 40 30.81 -44.57 -19.04
N LEU A 41 30.94 -45.76 -19.64
CA LEU A 41 30.72 -45.94 -21.09
C LEU A 41 29.28 -45.64 -21.50
N PHE A 42 28.30 -46.06 -20.70
CA PHE A 42 26.91 -45.75 -20.96
C PHE A 42 26.63 -44.25 -20.90
N ALA A 43 27.22 -43.53 -19.95
CA ALA A 43 27.13 -42.07 -19.86
C ALA A 43 27.72 -41.38 -21.10
N ASP A 44 28.87 -41.85 -21.60
CA ASP A 44 29.49 -41.34 -22.83
C ASP A 44 28.60 -41.58 -24.06
N LEU A 45 28.02 -42.78 -24.20
CA LEU A 45 27.08 -43.11 -25.27
C LEU A 45 25.82 -42.25 -25.21
N PHE A 46 25.26 -42.03 -24.02
CA PHE A 46 24.11 -41.16 -23.82
C PHE A 46 24.45 -39.70 -24.17
N ARG A 47 25.63 -39.21 -23.77
CA ARG A 47 26.11 -37.87 -24.11
C ARG A 47 26.21 -37.67 -25.63
N GLN A 48 26.76 -38.65 -26.36
CA GLN A 48 26.81 -38.62 -27.83
C GLN A 48 25.41 -38.67 -28.45
N ALA A 49 24.49 -39.45 -27.88
CA ALA A 49 23.09 -39.49 -28.35
C ALA A 49 22.40 -38.13 -28.17
N VAL A 50 22.64 -37.43 -27.06
CA VAL A 50 22.16 -36.06 -26.84
C VAL A 50 22.74 -35.08 -27.86
N GLN A 51 24.04 -35.17 -28.17
CA GLN A 51 24.66 -34.36 -29.23
C GLN A 51 24.04 -34.62 -30.61
N ARG A 52 23.59 -35.85 -30.88
CA ARG A 52 22.89 -36.25 -32.12
C ARG A 52 21.38 -35.93 -32.10
N GLY A 53 20.91 -35.14 -31.14
CA GLY A 53 19.54 -34.60 -31.11
C GLY A 53 18.53 -35.43 -30.32
N LEU A 54 18.97 -36.30 -29.40
CA LEU A 54 18.11 -36.85 -28.35
C LEU A 54 17.83 -35.76 -27.29
N ALA A 55 16.56 -35.52 -26.96
CA ALA A 55 16.18 -34.57 -25.91
C ALA A 55 16.26 -35.24 -24.53
N PRO A 56 17.21 -34.86 -23.66
CA PRO A 56 17.31 -35.39 -22.30
C PRO A 56 16.26 -34.75 -21.39
N VAL A 57 15.90 -35.46 -20.32
CA VAL A 57 14.99 -34.98 -19.26
C VAL A 57 15.78 -34.79 -17.97
N GLN A 58 15.31 -33.94 -17.07
CA GLN A 58 15.97 -33.66 -15.79
C GLN A 58 16.25 -34.93 -14.95
N THR A 59 15.41 -35.96 -15.06
CA THR A 59 15.58 -37.25 -14.37
C THR A 59 16.40 -38.28 -15.15
N GLN A 60 16.70 -38.02 -16.44
CA GLN A 60 17.39 -38.93 -17.33
C GLN A 60 18.33 -38.16 -18.26
N HIS A 61 19.56 -37.99 -17.82
CA HIS A 61 20.61 -37.31 -18.55
C HIS A 61 22.00 -37.90 -18.24
N PRO A 62 23.04 -37.63 -19.05
CA PRO A 62 24.37 -38.22 -18.87
C PRO A 62 24.96 -38.05 -17.46
N GLY A 63 24.79 -36.87 -16.86
CA GLY A 63 25.28 -36.56 -15.50
C GLY A 63 24.86 -37.56 -14.41
N PHE A 64 23.65 -38.12 -14.49
CA PHE A 64 23.20 -39.15 -13.55
C PHE A 64 24.07 -40.41 -13.62
N TYR A 65 24.40 -40.85 -14.83
CA TYR A 65 25.19 -42.05 -15.04
C TYR A 65 26.68 -41.82 -14.75
N TYR A 66 27.20 -40.62 -15.00
CA TYR A 66 28.55 -40.25 -14.55
C TYR A 66 28.65 -40.22 -13.02
N GLN A 67 27.63 -39.74 -12.31
CA GLN A 67 27.59 -39.82 -10.86
C GLN A 67 27.59 -41.26 -10.35
N SER A 68 26.75 -42.14 -10.91
CA SER A 68 26.76 -43.57 -10.54
C SER A 68 28.11 -44.22 -10.83
N ALA A 69 28.76 -43.88 -11.96
CA ALA A 69 30.11 -44.35 -12.26
C ALA A 69 31.13 -43.89 -11.20
N ALA A 70 31.03 -42.63 -10.76
CA ALA A 70 31.86 -42.10 -9.68
C ALA A 70 31.62 -42.82 -8.34
N GLU A 71 30.37 -43.14 -7.99
CA GLU A 71 30.04 -43.89 -6.76
C GLU A 71 30.66 -45.30 -6.76
N TYR A 72 30.57 -46.02 -7.89
CA TYR A 72 31.25 -47.30 -8.04
C TYR A 72 32.77 -47.14 -8.08
N ALA A 73 33.31 -46.04 -8.61
CA ALA A 73 34.73 -45.75 -8.55
C ALA A 73 35.22 -45.50 -7.10
N THR A 74 34.44 -44.81 -6.28
CA THR A 74 34.73 -44.63 -4.84
C THR A 74 34.66 -45.95 -4.08
N ALA A 75 33.65 -46.78 -4.34
CA ALA A 75 33.54 -48.11 -3.74
C ALA A 75 34.72 -49.02 -4.16
N ARG A 76 35.15 -48.94 -5.42
CA ARG A 76 36.33 -49.64 -5.95
C ARG A 76 37.59 -49.24 -5.18
N ARG A 77 37.77 -47.94 -4.90
CA ARG A 77 38.89 -47.44 -4.10
C ARG A 77 38.84 -47.92 -2.65
N GLY A 78 37.68 -47.87 -2.02
CA GLY A 78 37.50 -48.37 -0.65
C GLY A 78 37.96 -49.82 -0.50
N GLN A 79 37.64 -50.67 -1.48
CA GLN A 79 38.07 -52.07 -1.50
C GLN A 79 39.58 -52.23 -1.73
N SER A 80 40.18 -51.43 -2.61
CA SER A 80 41.64 -51.41 -2.80
C SER A 80 42.38 -50.96 -1.53
N LEU A 81 41.84 -49.99 -0.80
CA LEU A 81 42.40 -49.53 0.48
C LEU A 81 42.22 -50.57 1.60
N GLN A 82 41.08 -51.25 1.66
CA GLN A 82 40.86 -52.37 2.58
C GLN A 82 41.85 -53.51 2.31
N PHE A 83 42.10 -53.84 1.05
CA PHE A 83 43.13 -54.80 0.66
C PHE A 83 44.52 -54.36 1.13
N LYS A 84 44.87 -53.08 0.95
CA LYS A 84 46.12 -52.52 1.50
C LYS A 84 46.20 -52.72 3.02
N LYS A 85 45.17 -52.35 3.77
CA LYS A 85 45.16 -52.50 5.24
C LYS A 85 45.27 -53.96 5.69
N GLN A 86 44.69 -54.91 4.94
CA GLN A 86 44.71 -56.33 5.26
C GLN A 86 46.04 -57.02 4.92
N HIS A 87 46.71 -56.61 3.84
CA HIS A 87 47.90 -57.30 3.31
C HIS A 87 49.22 -56.51 3.46
N LEU A 88 49.17 -55.23 3.82
CA LEU A 88 50.32 -54.33 3.97
C LEU A 88 50.20 -53.53 5.28
N ASN A 89 50.43 -54.16 6.44
CA ASN A 89 50.54 -53.39 7.69
C ASN A 89 51.96 -52.81 7.85
N LEU A 90 51.99 -51.48 8.08
CA LEU A 90 53.00 -50.65 8.75
C LEU A 90 54.48 -50.82 8.34
N ALA A 91 54.99 -49.81 7.62
CA ALA A 91 56.40 -49.54 7.36
C ALA A 91 57.19 -50.67 6.67
N GLY A 92 57.33 -50.56 5.34
CA GLY A 92 58.44 -51.14 4.58
C GLY A 92 58.60 -52.67 4.68
N GLU A 93 58.11 -53.35 3.65
CA GLU A 93 58.46 -54.74 3.29
C GLU A 93 57.97 -55.86 4.24
N LEU A 94 57.09 -56.73 3.72
CA LEU A 94 56.84 -58.08 4.26
C LEU A 94 56.31 -59.00 3.15
N PRO A 95 56.47 -60.33 3.31
CA PRO A 95 57.44 -61.19 2.63
C PRO A 95 57.19 -61.31 1.11
N ASN A 96 58.10 -60.73 0.34
CA ASN A 96 58.03 -60.60 -1.11
C ASN A 96 58.01 -61.94 -1.89
N GLU A 97 58.41 -63.07 -1.32
CA GLU A 97 58.60 -64.30 -2.12
C GLU A 97 57.30 -64.98 -2.54
N GLN A 98 56.31 -65.11 -1.65
CA GLN A 98 55.04 -65.78 -1.99
C GLN A 98 54.16 -64.90 -2.90
N LEU A 99 54.08 -63.60 -2.61
CA LEU A 99 53.32 -62.67 -3.46
C LEU A 99 54.01 -62.46 -4.81
N ASN A 100 55.34 -62.32 -4.88
CA ASN A 100 56.03 -62.19 -6.17
C ASN A 100 56.04 -63.48 -6.98
N ALA A 101 56.07 -64.66 -6.35
CA ALA A 101 55.94 -65.94 -7.05
C ALA A 101 54.53 -66.12 -7.63
N VAL A 102 53.48 -65.73 -6.89
CA VAL A 102 52.09 -65.72 -7.36
C VAL A 102 51.91 -64.68 -8.47
N LEU A 103 52.44 -63.45 -8.29
CA LEU A 103 52.43 -62.36 -9.27
C LEU A 103 53.14 -62.75 -10.58
N GLN A 104 54.33 -63.37 -10.52
CA GLN A 104 55.07 -63.77 -11.72
C GLN A 104 54.38 -64.92 -12.46
N ARG A 105 53.88 -65.95 -11.75
CA ARG A 105 53.15 -67.09 -12.35
C ARG A 105 51.88 -66.64 -13.07
N THR A 106 51.14 -65.70 -12.49
CA THR A 106 49.87 -65.22 -13.03
C THR A 106 50.06 -64.17 -14.13
N LYS A 107 51.07 -63.28 -14.03
CA LYS A 107 51.39 -62.25 -15.03
C LYS A 107 51.88 -62.85 -16.37
N LEU A 108 52.68 -63.93 -16.32
CA LEU A 108 53.11 -64.67 -17.53
C LEU A 108 51.93 -65.36 -18.25
N ARG A 109 50.92 -65.83 -17.51
CA ARG A 109 49.75 -66.51 -18.10
C ARG A 109 48.71 -65.54 -18.67
N LEU A 110 48.54 -64.37 -18.05
CA LEU A 110 47.59 -63.35 -18.51
C LEU A 110 48.10 -62.52 -19.70
N GLN A 111 49.42 -62.39 -19.90
CA GLN A 111 49.99 -61.68 -21.07
C GLN A 111 49.58 -62.28 -22.42
N ASN A 112 49.22 -63.57 -22.45
CA ASN A 112 48.85 -64.28 -23.68
C ASN A 112 47.32 -64.35 -23.90
N PHE A 113 46.51 -63.72 -23.05
CA PHE A 113 45.06 -63.88 -23.06
C PHE A 113 44.31 -62.71 -23.72
N LYS A 114 43.57 -62.99 -24.80
CA LYS A 114 42.53 -62.09 -25.33
C LYS A 114 41.15 -62.65 -24.95
N PRO A 115 40.31 -61.90 -24.23
CA PRO A 115 38.96 -62.37 -23.92
C PRO A 115 38.13 -62.48 -25.20
N GLU A 116 37.55 -63.65 -25.46
CA GLU A 116 36.64 -63.90 -26.61
C GLU A 116 35.32 -63.13 -26.49
N PHE A 117 34.89 -62.82 -25.25
CA PHE A 117 33.65 -62.10 -24.97
C PHE A 117 33.86 -60.98 -23.95
N CYS A 118 33.25 -59.81 -24.21
CA CYS A 118 33.25 -58.70 -23.26
C CYS A 118 32.49 -59.06 -21.98
N GLY A 119 33.17 -58.99 -20.83
CA GLY A 119 32.58 -59.27 -19.51
C GLY A 119 32.89 -60.67 -18.94
N LEU A 120 33.66 -61.49 -19.67
CA LEU A 120 34.23 -62.71 -19.11
C LEU A 120 35.33 -62.34 -18.09
N ARG A 121 35.32 -62.97 -16.91
CA ARG A 121 36.41 -62.79 -15.94
C ARG A 121 37.69 -63.39 -16.53
N PRO A 122 38.82 -62.66 -16.59
CA PRO A 122 40.03 -63.14 -17.27
C PRO A 122 40.54 -64.53 -16.85
N TRP A 123 40.31 -64.93 -15.60
CA TRP A 123 40.70 -66.26 -15.08
C TRP A 123 39.63 -67.36 -15.26
N HIS A 124 38.38 -67.03 -15.62
CA HIS A 124 37.33 -68.05 -15.84
C HIS A 124 37.55 -68.86 -17.13
N ALA A 125 38.19 -68.29 -18.15
CA ALA A 125 38.58 -69.03 -19.36
C ALA A 125 39.81 -69.93 -19.12
N LEU A 126 40.73 -69.49 -18.24
CA LEU A 126 41.88 -70.31 -17.82
C LEU A 126 41.43 -71.58 -17.08
N LEU A 127 40.29 -71.50 -16.37
CA LEU A 127 39.65 -72.65 -15.71
C LEU A 127 38.97 -73.60 -16.70
N SER A 128 38.43 -73.11 -17.83
CA SER A 128 37.85 -73.99 -18.85
C SER A 128 38.91 -74.80 -19.59
N ASP A 129 40.08 -74.22 -19.87
CA ASP A 129 41.19 -74.97 -20.47
C ASP A 129 41.74 -76.03 -19.51
N TYR A 130 41.85 -75.71 -18.21
CA TYR A 130 42.26 -76.69 -17.20
C TYR A 130 41.21 -77.79 -17.00
N ALA A 131 39.92 -77.45 -16.99
CA ALA A 131 38.83 -78.42 -16.90
C ALA A 131 38.74 -79.32 -18.15
N GLN A 132 38.96 -78.76 -19.35
CA GLN A 132 39.00 -79.54 -20.60
C GLN A 132 40.24 -80.44 -20.69
N VAL A 133 41.42 -79.97 -20.23
CA VAL A 133 42.64 -80.78 -20.16
C VAL A 133 42.54 -81.87 -19.07
N ALA A 134 41.92 -81.58 -17.92
CA ALA A 134 41.68 -82.57 -16.87
C ALA A 134 40.64 -83.63 -17.29
N LEU A 135 39.62 -83.24 -18.06
CA LEU A 135 38.68 -84.15 -18.73
C LEU A 135 39.36 -84.99 -19.82
N ALA A 136 40.23 -84.40 -20.63
CA ALA A 136 40.98 -85.10 -21.68
C ALA A 136 42.03 -86.08 -21.14
N LEU A 137 42.58 -85.83 -19.95
CA LEU A 137 43.54 -86.70 -19.27
C LEU A 137 42.89 -87.75 -18.34
N GLY A 138 41.56 -87.81 -18.26
CA GLY A 138 40.84 -88.80 -17.43
C GLY A 138 41.12 -88.69 -15.93
N ARG A 139 41.49 -87.51 -15.43
CA ARG A 139 41.82 -87.25 -14.02
C ARG A 139 40.84 -86.26 -13.39
N VAL A 140 39.58 -86.63 -13.25
CA VAL A 140 38.64 -85.86 -12.41
C VAL A 140 37.92 -86.82 -11.48
N GLN A 141 38.50 -87.10 -10.31
CA GLN A 141 37.80 -87.85 -9.25
C GLN A 141 38.09 -87.45 -7.80
N THR A 142 38.79 -86.34 -7.48
CA THR A 142 38.95 -85.99 -6.05
C THR A 142 38.68 -84.52 -5.71
N GLN A 143 38.15 -84.30 -4.49
CA GLN A 143 37.91 -82.99 -3.87
C GLN A 143 39.16 -82.07 -3.85
N ALA A 144 40.36 -82.64 -4.05
CA ALA A 144 41.61 -81.90 -4.16
C ALA A 144 41.70 -81.03 -5.43
N ASP A 145 41.12 -81.45 -6.55
CA ASP A 145 41.15 -80.70 -7.81
C ASP A 145 40.21 -79.48 -7.76
N ASN A 146 39.07 -79.61 -7.07
CA ASN A 146 38.19 -78.47 -6.77
C ASN A 146 38.85 -77.46 -5.83
N ASN A 147 39.64 -77.92 -4.85
CA ASN A 147 40.38 -77.03 -3.95
C ASN A 147 41.50 -76.27 -4.68
N ASN A 148 42.20 -76.91 -5.62
CA ASN A 148 43.22 -76.26 -6.44
C ASN A 148 42.63 -75.17 -7.36
N VAL A 149 41.48 -75.43 -7.99
CA VAL A 149 40.73 -74.44 -8.78
C VAL A 149 40.31 -73.23 -7.92
N VAL A 150 39.82 -73.47 -6.70
CA VAL A 150 39.43 -72.40 -5.76
C VAL A 150 40.64 -71.61 -5.25
N CYS A 151 41.80 -72.25 -5.09
CA CYS A 151 43.06 -71.58 -4.74
C CYS A 151 43.57 -70.70 -5.90
N GLU A 152 43.53 -71.19 -7.14
CA GLU A 152 43.93 -70.42 -8.33
C GLU A 152 43.00 -69.22 -8.59
N GLU A 153 41.69 -69.37 -8.34
CA GLU A 153 40.77 -68.23 -8.37
C GLU A 153 41.15 -67.18 -7.31
N LYS A 154 41.43 -67.60 -6.07
CA LYS A 154 41.86 -66.68 -5.00
C LYS A 154 43.16 -65.95 -5.37
N ASP A 155 44.12 -66.63 -5.98
CA ASP A 155 45.41 -66.05 -6.42
C ASP A 155 45.25 -65.06 -7.58
N ALA A 156 44.34 -65.33 -8.53
CA ALA A 156 44.02 -64.40 -9.60
C ALA A 156 43.27 -63.16 -9.09
N LEU A 157 42.39 -63.33 -8.10
CA LEU A 157 41.65 -62.25 -7.45
C LEU A 157 42.59 -61.32 -6.65
N THR A 158 43.57 -61.88 -5.94
CA THR A 158 44.58 -61.09 -5.19
C THR A 158 45.51 -60.35 -6.13
N LEU A 159 45.94 -60.96 -7.26
CA LEU A 159 46.67 -60.26 -8.32
C LEU A 159 45.87 -59.06 -8.86
N TYR A 160 44.59 -59.27 -9.16
CA TYR A 160 43.73 -58.21 -9.67
C TYR A 160 43.62 -57.06 -8.66
N GLN A 161 43.39 -57.37 -7.37
CA GLN A 161 43.34 -56.37 -6.29
C GLN A 161 44.67 -55.63 -6.11
N HIS A 162 45.80 -56.32 -6.30
CA HIS A 162 47.13 -55.72 -6.24
C HIS A 162 47.40 -54.77 -7.42
N ASN A 163 47.06 -55.19 -8.66
CA ASN A 163 47.18 -54.34 -9.85
C ASN A 163 46.25 -53.12 -9.77
N GLU A 164 45.04 -53.30 -9.23
CA GLU A 164 44.10 -52.21 -8.96
C GLU A 164 44.65 -51.17 -7.99
N TYR A 165 45.44 -51.59 -7.01
CA TYR A 165 46.06 -50.69 -6.03
C TYR A 165 47.31 -49.99 -6.59
N THR A 166 48.15 -50.69 -7.36
CA THR A 166 49.46 -50.20 -7.80
C THR A 166 49.43 -49.44 -9.12
N ILE A 167 48.54 -49.80 -10.04
CA ILE A 167 48.57 -49.32 -11.43
C ILE A 167 47.45 -48.31 -11.71
N VAL A 168 46.29 -48.47 -11.07
CA VAL A 168 45.09 -47.66 -11.39
C VAL A 168 45.05 -46.42 -10.50
N ASP A 169 45.14 -45.24 -11.12
CA ASP A 169 44.85 -43.97 -10.44
C ASP A 169 43.34 -43.79 -10.25
N GLN A 170 42.83 -44.36 -9.17
CA GLN A 170 41.41 -44.37 -8.86
C GLN A 170 40.88 -42.97 -8.54
N SER A 171 41.69 -42.08 -7.95
CA SER A 171 41.27 -40.74 -7.55
C SER A 171 41.03 -39.83 -8.76
N ASN A 172 41.89 -39.88 -9.78
CA ASN A 172 41.68 -39.13 -11.04
C ASN A 172 40.48 -39.64 -11.85
N ILE A 173 40.20 -40.95 -11.82
CA ILE A 173 39.01 -41.51 -12.45
C ILE A 173 37.73 -40.99 -11.78
N ILE A 174 37.70 -40.96 -10.45
CA ILE A 174 36.56 -40.42 -9.68
C ILE A 174 36.36 -38.94 -10.03
N LEU A 175 37.44 -38.12 -9.98
CA LEU A 175 37.37 -36.69 -10.32
C LEU A 175 36.87 -36.44 -11.74
N ARG A 176 37.35 -37.21 -12.72
CA ARG A 176 36.88 -37.09 -14.11
C ARG A 176 35.38 -37.27 -14.20
N TYR A 177 34.83 -38.31 -13.56
CA TYR A 177 33.39 -38.56 -13.59
C TYR A 177 32.58 -37.53 -12.79
N LEU A 178 33.07 -37.09 -11.63
CA LEU A 178 32.42 -36.03 -10.85
C LEU A 178 32.37 -34.70 -11.61
N ASN A 179 33.48 -34.28 -12.22
CA ASN A 179 33.53 -33.05 -13.03
C ASN A 179 32.57 -33.13 -14.22
N MET A 180 32.50 -34.28 -14.91
CA MET A 180 31.52 -34.50 -15.98
C MET A 180 30.07 -34.47 -15.45
N ALA A 181 29.81 -35.00 -14.27
CA ALA A 181 28.49 -34.94 -13.64
C ALA A 181 28.08 -33.51 -13.31
N ILE A 182 28.98 -32.71 -12.70
CA ILE A 182 28.76 -31.29 -12.34
C ILE A 182 28.36 -30.47 -13.57
N LEU A 183 29.15 -30.57 -14.66
CA LEU A 183 28.88 -29.85 -15.92
C LEU A 183 27.49 -30.17 -16.48
N HIS A 184 27.06 -31.44 -16.38
CA HIS A 184 25.75 -31.85 -16.85
C HIS A 184 24.63 -31.39 -15.90
N TYR A 185 24.80 -31.48 -14.58
CA TYR A 185 23.78 -31.00 -13.63
C TYR A 185 23.60 -29.49 -13.67
N GLU A 186 24.65 -28.73 -13.97
CA GLU A 186 24.56 -27.30 -14.28
C GLU A 186 23.75 -27.04 -15.55
N LYS A 187 24.08 -27.75 -16.64
CA LYS A 187 23.34 -27.63 -17.92
C LYS A 187 21.85 -27.94 -17.78
N TYR A 188 21.47 -28.89 -16.92
CA TYR A 188 20.08 -29.30 -16.70
C TYR A 188 19.42 -28.67 -15.46
N LYS A 189 20.01 -27.59 -14.90
CA LYS A 189 19.43 -26.81 -13.78
C LYS A 189 19.07 -27.65 -12.54
N CYS A 190 19.97 -28.54 -12.13
CA CYS A 190 19.83 -29.38 -10.94
C CYS A 190 20.80 -28.93 -9.83
N PRO A 191 20.51 -27.85 -9.06
CA PRO A 191 21.47 -27.23 -8.16
C PRO A 191 21.91 -28.16 -7.02
N ARG A 192 20.99 -28.85 -6.33
CA ARG A 192 21.34 -29.73 -5.20
C ARG A 192 22.28 -30.87 -5.60
N MET A 193 22.03 -31.48 -6.75
CA MET A 193 22.88 -32.57 -7.23
C MET A 193 24.23 -32.05 -7.73
N ARG A 194 24.28 -30.85 -8.32
CA ARG A 194 25.53 -30.15 -8.61
C ARG A 194 26.35 -29.95 -7.33
N LEU A 195 25.75 -29.40 -6.28
CA LEU A 195 26.43 -29.14 -4.99
C LEU A 195 26.95 -30.42 -4.32
N LEU A 196 26.16 -31.50 -4.33
CA LEU A 196 26.62 -32.79 -3.80
C LEU A 196 27.86 -33.32 -4.55
N ASN A 197 27.86 -33.25 -5.88
CA ASN A 197 29.00 -33.71 -6.68
C ASN A 197 30.21 -32.78 -6.53
N MET A 198 30.01 -31.47 -6.31
CA MET A 198 31.08 -30.52 -5.98
C MET A 198 31.71 -30.81 -4.61
N LEU A 199 30.89 -31.08 -3.58
CA LEU A 199 31.36 -31.51 -2.25
C LEU A 199 32.21 -32.78 -2.35
N ARG A 200 31.69 -33.82 -3.03
CA ARG A 200 32.43 -35.05 -3.28
C ARG A 200 33.73 -34.80 -4.04
N SER A 201 33.73 -33.90 -5.03
CA SER A 201 34.94 -33.54 -5.76
C SER A 201 35.98 -32.86 -4.85
N GLY A 202 35.53 -31.98 -3.95
CA GLY A 202 36.38 -31.35 -2.94
C GLY A 202 37.05 -32.37 -2.00
N GLU A 203 36.28 -33.36 -1.53
CA GLU A 203 36.81 -34.49 -0.74
C GLU A 203 37.91 -35.25 -1.51
N GLN A 204 37.70 -35.49 -2.81
CA GLN A 204 38.70 -36.18 -3.63
C GLN A 204 39.98 -35.35 -3.83
N TYR A 205 39.86 -34.05 -4.09
CA TYR A 205 41.02 -33.17 -4.23
C TYR A 205 41.85 -33.10 -2.94
N MET A 206 41.19 -33.14 -1.78
CA MET A 206 41.87 -33.20 -0.49
C MET A 206 42.71 -34.47 -0.32
N ILE A 207 42.20 -35.63 -0.76
CA ILE A 207 42.91 -36.90 -0.71
C ILE A 207 44.14 -36.89 -1.64
N ILE A 208 44.02 -36.25 -2.81
CA ILE A 208 45.14 -36.06 -3.75
C ILE A 208 46.20 -35.11 -3.17
N GLY A 209 45.81 -34.21 -2.27
CA GLY A 209 46.66 -33.17 -1.69
C GLY A 209 46.64 -31.84 -2.45
N ASP A 210 45.72 -31.67 -3.39
CA ASP A 210 45.48 -30.39 -4.08
C ASP A 210 44.40 -29.59 -3.31
N TYR A 211 44.83 -28.97 -2.22
CA TYR A 211 43.92 -28.27 -1.30
C TYR A 211 43.34 -27.00 -1.92
N GLU A 212 44.04 -26.36 -2.85
CA GLU A 212 43.59 -25.11 -3.47
C GLU A 212 42.36 -25.36 -4.34
N LYS A 213 42.41 -26.37 -5.22
CA LYS A 213 41.24 -26.78 -5.99
C LYS A 213 40.14 -27.32 -5.09
N ALA A 214 40.47 -28.01 -4.00
CA ALA A 214 39.47 -28.47 -3.03
C ALA A 214 38.68 -27.29 -2.45
N LEU A 215 39.37 -26.23 -2.00
CA LEU A 215 38.73 -25.04 -1.45
C LEU A 215 37.87 -24.32 -2.49
N GLN A 216 38.37 -24.15 -3.73
CA GLN A 216 37.59 -23.56 -4.84
C GLN A 216 36.29 -24.32 -5.14
N MET A 217 36.29 -25.65 -5.00
CA MET A 217 35.08 -26.46 -5.17
C MET A 217 34.12 -26.38 -3.98
N LEU A 218 34.64 -26.15 -2.77
CA LEU A 218 33.86 -26.08 -1.51
C LEU A 218 33.24 -24.71 -1.26
N ASP A 219 33.91 -23.62 -1.63
CA ASP A 219 33.43 -22.24 -1.43
C ASP A 219 31.98 -22.00 -1.93
N PRO A 220 31.61 -22.34 -3.18
CA PRO A 220 30.23 -22.19 -3.65
C PRO A 220 29.26 -23.14 -2.93
N VAL A 221 29.72 -24.29 -2.44
CA VAL A 221 28.89 -25.24 -1.68
C VAL A 221 28.53 -24.69 -0.31
N VAL A 222 29.51 -24.16 0.41
CA VAL A 222 29.32 -23.51 1.72
C VAL A 222 28.38 -22.31 1.57
N TRP A 223 28.57 -21.49 0.52
CA TRP A 223 27.70 -20.35 0.24
C TRP A 223 26.23 -20.75 0.02
N GLU A 224 25.96 -21.73 -0.85
CA GLU A 224 24.59 -22.16 -1.15
C GLU A 224 23.92 -22.86 0.04
N TYR A 225 24.66 -23.69 0.79
CA TYR A 225 24.12 -24.30 2.01
C TYR A 225 23.81 -23.28 3.11
N ARG A 226 24.57 -22.18 3.16
CA ARG A 226 24.27 -21.04 4.03
C ARG A 226 22.97 -20.34 3.60
N LEU A 227 22.81 -20.05 2.32
CA LEU A 227 21.59 -19.44 1.77
C LEU A 227 20.35 -20.31 2.02
N GLU A 228 20.46 -21.63 1.78
CA GLU A 228 19.37 -22.59 1.96
C GLU A 228 19.16 -23.03 3.43
N LYS A 229 20.05 -22.64 4.35
CA LYS A 229 19.99 -22.95 5.80
C LYS A 229 20.08 -24.45 6.15
N TRP A 230 20.83 -25.23 5.38
CA TRP A 230 21.08 -26.65 5.69
C TRP A 230 22.22 -26.82 6.70
N PHE A 231 21.98 -26.47 7.96
CA PHE A 231 23.02 -26.39 8.99
C PHE A 231 23.90 -27.65 9.17
N PRO A 232 23.37 -28.90 9.15
CA PRO A 232 24.23 -30.08 9.27
C PRO A 232 25.15 -30.31 8.06
N LEU A 233 24.69 -29.96 6.85
CA LEU A 233 25.49 -30.06 5.62
C LEU A 233 26.52 -28.93 5.54
N LEU A 234 26.13 -27.74 5.99
CA LEU A 234 27.02 -26.60 6.16
C LEU A 234 28.13 -26.92 7.16
N GLU A 235 27.79 -27.49 8.32
CA GLU A 235 28.77 -27.94 9.33
C GLU A 235 29.80 -28.88 8.72
N TYR A 236 29.35 -29.93 8.05
CA TYR A 236 30.22 -30.91 7.38
C TYR A 236 31.13 -30.21 6.36
N ALA A 237 30.56 -29.48 5.39
CA ALA A 237 31.32 -28.81 4.34
C ALA A 237 32.31 -27.76 4.89
N SER A 238 31.91 -26.99 5.90
CA SER A 238 32.75 -25.99 6.57
C SER A 238 33.91 -26.63 7.33
N ILE A 239 33.74 -27.80 7.96
CA ILE A 239 34.86 -28.54 8.57
C ILE A 239 35.88 -28.95 7.50
N PHE A 240 35.44 -29.44 6.33
CA PHE A 240 36.37 -29.76 5.23
C PHE A 240 37.05 -28.52 4.66
N ALA A 241 36.31 -27.43 4.48
CA ALA A 241 36.86 -26.18 4.01
C ALA A 241 37.89 -25.60 5.00
N LEU A 242 37.64 -25.72 6.32
CA LEU A 242 38.58 -25.32 7.36
C LEU A 242 39.88 -26.15 7.30
N LYS A 243 39.78 -27.47 7.12
CA LYS A 243 40.93 -28.37 6.93
C LYS A 243 41.75 -27.96 5.70
N CYS A 244 41.10 -27.63 4.58
CA CYS A 244 41.79 -27.16 3.37
C CYS A 244 42.46 -25.79 3.58
N ALA A 245 41.74 -24.84 4.19
CA ALA A 245 42.25 -23.52 4.49
C ALA A 245 43.48 -23.57 5.42
N PHE A 246 43.49 -24.50 6.38
CA PHE A 246 44.65 -24.80 7.22
C PHE A 246 45.84 -25.28 6.38
N MET A 247 45.65 -26.24 5.47
CA MET A 247 46.76 -26.79 4.68
C MET A 247 47.43 -25.76 3.77
N ILE A 248 46.67 -24.77 3.27
CA ILE A 248 47.15 -23.69 2.40
C ILE A 248 47.72 -22.50 3.19
N ALA A 249 47.47 -22.43 4.51
CA ALA A 249 47.68 -21.23 5.32
C ALA A 249 46.91 -19.98 4.82
N ASN A 250 45.69 -20.18 4.32
CA ASN A 250 44.82 -19.07 3.91
C ASN A 250 44.10 -18.48 5.14
N LEU A 251 44.65 -17.38 5.67
CA LEU A 251 44.14 -16.72 6.86
C LEU A 251 42.68 -16.27 6.73
N LYS A 252 42.32 -15.60 5.63
CA LYS A 252 40.97 -15.02 5.45
C LYS A 252 39.90 -16.12 5.44
N ALA A 253 40.14 -17.18 4.66
CA ALA A 253 39.22 -18.32 4.59
C ALA A 253 39.12 -19.04 5.94
N TYR A 254 40.27 -19.27 6.60
CA TYR A 254 40.31 -19.95 7.89
C TYR A 254 39.52 -19.20 8.97
N VAL A 255 39.77 -17.89 9.13
CA VAL A 255 39.07 -17.07 10.13
C VAL A 255 37.57 -16.99 9.82
N SER A 256 37.20 -16.77 8.56
CA SER A 256 35.79 -16.73 8.13
C SER A 256 35.03 -18.01 8.52
N ILE A 257 35.59 -19.17 8.18
CA ILE A 257 34.96 -20.47 8.43
C ILE A 257 34.96 -20.80 9.94
N ALA A 258 36.02 -20.45 10.66
CA ALA A 258 36.10 -20.68 12.10
C ALA A 258 35.10 -19.82 12.89
N LEU A 259 34.86 -18.56 12.49
CA LEU A 259 33.79 -17.72 13.04
C LEU A 259 32.41 -18.33 12.79
N GLU A 260 32.21 -18.97 11.63
CA GLU A 260 30.96 -19.64 11.25
C GLU A 260 30.73 -20.94 12.04
N LEU A 261 31.75 -21.79 12.18
CA LEU A 261 31.67 -23.05 12.92
C LEU A 261 31.32 -22.86 14.40
N CYS A 262 31.78 -21.75 15.00
CA CYS A 262 31.48 -21.42 16.39
C CYS A 262 30.07 -20.85 16.59
N ALA A 263 29.29 -20.62 15.54
CA ALA A 263 27.99 -20.00 15.63
C ALA A 263 26.95 -20.87 16.38
N PRO A 264 25.89 -20.25 16.94
CA PRO A 264 24.92 -20.95 17.79
C PRO A 264 24.01 -21.91 17.01
N HIS A 265 23.81 -21.67 15.71
CA HIS A 265 22.91 -22.47 14.88
C HIS A 265 23.51 -23.82 14.46
N LEU A 266 24.84 -23.98 14.54
CA LEU A 266 25.54 -25.25 14.30
C LEU A 266 25.64 -26.05 15.61
N LYS A 267 25.26 -27.32 15.54
CA LYS A 267 25.19 -28.24 16.69
C LYS A 267 26.53 -28.96 16.94
N ILE A 268 27.64 -28.24 16.77
CA ILE A 268 28.98 -28.72 17.13
C ILE A 268 29.08 -28.76 18.66
N CYS A 269 29.73 -29.80 19.22
CA CYS A 269 29.95 -29.88 20.66
C CYS A 269 30.85 -28.74 21.17
N ASP A 270 30.62 -28.31 22.42
CA ASP A 270 31.32 -27.15 23.00
C ASP A 270 32.85 -27.36 23.09
N GLU A 271 33.32 -28.60 23.29
CA GLU A 271 34.75 -28.96 23.27
C GLU A 271 35.41 -28.64 21.91
N LYS A 272 34.73 -28.98 20.81
CA LYS A 272 35.19 -28.70 19.45
C LYS A 272 35.17 -27.19 19.15
N LYS A 273 34.14 -26.47 19.60
CA LYS A 273 34.08 -25.00 19.49
C LYS A 273 35.21 -24.33 20.27
N LEU A 274 35.57 -24.87 21.44
CA LEU A 274 36.68 -24.39 22.26
C LEU A 274 38.03 -24.59 21.55
N LEU A 275 38.26 -25.73 20.90
CA LEU A 275 39.47 -25.96 20.10
C LEU A 275 39.58 -24.97 18.93
N ILE A 276 38.49 -24.77 18.18
CA ILE A 276 38.46 -23.82 17.06
C ILE A 276 38.72 -22.39 17.55
N GLN A 277 38.11 -21.99 18.67
CA GLN A 277 38.33 -20.67 19.26
C GLN A 277 39.75 -20.49 19.80
N ASN A 278 40.34 -21.50 20.44
CA ASN A 278 41.74 -21.45 20.87
C ASN A 278 42.69 -21.28 19.67
N ASN A 279 42.41 -21.96 18.56
CA ASN A 279 43.17 -21.77 17.32
C ASN A 279 43.02 -20.34 16.77
N LEU A 280 41.82 -19.76 16.81
CA LEU A 280 41.61 -18.36 16.46
C LEU A 280 42.42 -17.42 17.36
N LEU A 281 42.41 -17.63 18.67
CA LEU A 281 43.20 -16.85 19.62
C LEU A 281 44.71 -17.01 19.39
N LYS A 282 45.19 -18.20 19.02
CA LYS A 282 46.59 -18.43 18.65
C LYS A 282 46.97 -17.62 17.40
N ILE A 283 46.14 -17.67 16.37
CA ILE A 283 46.32 -16.89 15.13
C ILE A 283 46.36 -15.39 15.46
N LEU A 284 45.42 -14.90 16.27
CA LEU A 284 45.36 -13.49 16.70
C LEU A 284 46.57 -13.05 17.55
N ASN A 285 47.28 -14.00 18.14
CA ASN A 285 48.54 -13.77 18.87
C ASN A 285 49.79 -14.01 17.99
N GLY A 286 49.62 -14.24 16.68
CA GLY A 286 50.71 -14.52 15.73
C GLY A 286 51.39 -15.87 15.93
N ARG A 287 50.66 -16.89 16.43
CA ARG A 287 51.11 -18.28 16.54
C ARG A 287 50.35 -19.16 15.55
N SER A 288 51.00 -20.19 15.03
CA SER A 288 50.36 -21.15 14.12
C SER A 288 49.22 -21.92 14.82
N PRO A 289 48.10 -22.18 14.11
CA PRO A 289 46.98 -22.97 14.65
C PRO A 289 47.36 -24.45 14.78
N ASP A 290 46.70 -25.17 15.68
CA ASP A 290 46.85 -26.62 15.78
C ASP A 290 45.96 -27.34 14.76
N TRP A 291 46.42 -28.49 14.26
CA TRP A 291 45.60 -29.35 13.41
C TRP A 291 44.40 -29.89 14.18
N LEU A 292 43.23 -29.82 13.55
CA LEU A 292 41.96 -30.24 14.14
C LEU A 292 41.73 -31.74 13.90
N ILE A 293 41.95 -32.55 14.93
CA ILE A 293 41.60 -33.98 14.91
C ILE A 293 40.10 -34.07 15.19
N MET A 294 39.32 -34.48 14.19
CA MET A 294 37.89 -34.70 14.31
C MET A 294 37.61 -36.18 14.09
N ASP A 295 37.00 -36.83 15.09
CA ASP A 295 36.46 -38.19 14.96
C ASP A 295 35.26 -38.17 14.02
N ASP A 296 35.55 -38.20 12.72
CA ASP A 296 34.55 -38.41 11.67
C ASP A 296 34.39 -39.93 11.51
N GLY A 297 33.65 -40.56 12.44
CA GLY A 297 33.20 -41.96 12.45
C GLY A 297 33.96 -43.00 11.60
N GLU A 298 34.62 -43.96 12.26
CA GLU A 298 35.15 -45.25 11.75
C GLU A 298 36.03 -45.27 10.48
N ASN A 299 36.17 -44.19 9.70
CA ASN A 299 36.89 -44.20 8.43
C ASN A 299 38.11 -43.26 8.34
N SER A 300 38.44 -42.53 9.40
CA SER A 300 39.58 -41.58 9.41
C SER A 300 40.77 -42.01 10.28
N ASN A 301 40.96 -43.31 10.52
CA ASN A 301 42.29 -43.83 10.87
C ASN A 301 43.14 -44.01 9.60
N GLU A 302 43.22 -42.95 8.80
CA GLU A 302 44.35 -42.77 7.88
C GLU A 302 45.33 -41.90 8.64
N ASN A 303 46.48 -42.48 8.99
CA ASN A 303 47.64 -41.71 9.46
C ASN A 303 47.90 -40.60 8.43
N PHE A 304 47.47 -39.37 8.75
CA PHE A 304 47.78 -38.22 7.90
C PHE A 304 49.30 -38.07 7.86
N ASP A 305 49.87 -37.91 6.66
CA ASP A 305 51.32 -37.78 6.49
C ASP A 305 51.84 -36.61 7.36
N GLU A 306 52.58 -36.91 8.42
CA GLU A 306 53.16 -35.90 9.33
C GLU A 306 54.03 -34.89 8.55
N GLU A 307 54.63 -35.33 7.44
CA GLU A 307 55.37 -34.48 6.51
C GLU A 307 54.52 -33.37 5.87
N LYS A 308 53.26 -33.66 5.50
CA LYS A 308 52.35 -32.65 4.92
C LYS A 308 51.92 -31.64 5.98
N LEU A 309 51.70 -32.09 7.20
CA LEU A 309 51.38 -31.21 8.34
C LEU A 309 52.56 -30.31 8.70
N ALA A 310 53.79 -30.84 8.70
CA ALA A 310 55.00 -30.05 8.93
C ALA A 310 55.18 -28.95 7.87
N LYS A 311 54.95 -29.28 6.59
CA LYS A 311 54.96 -28.29 5.49
C LYS A 311 53.94 -27.18 5.70
N SER A 312 52.71 -27.53 6.07
CA SER A 312 51.65 -26.56 6.35
C SER A 312 51.98 -25.66 7.54
N ARG A 313 52.55 -26.19 8.63
CA ARG A 313 52.98 -25.38 9.78
C ARG A 313 54.06 -24.35 9.40
N ASN A 314 55.01 -24.74 8.56
CA ASN A 314 56.03 -23.80 8.05
C ASN A 314 55.39 -22.66 7.24
N LEU A 315 54.40 -22.96 6.39
CA LEU A 315 53.64 -21.94 5.65
C LEU A 315 52.88 -20.98 6.59
N TRP A 316 52.29 -21.49 7.68
CA TRP A 316 51.67 -20.65 8.70
C TRP A 316 52.66 -19.74 9.42
N ASP A 317 53.83 -20.26 9.78
CA ASP A 317 54.86 -19.44 10.42
C ASP A 317 55.42 -18.37 9.47
N GLU A 318 55.55 -18.66 8.17
CA GLU A 318 55.93 -17.68 7.14
C GLU A 318 54.87 -16.59 6.96
N THR A 319 53.59 -16.96 6.82
CA THR A 319 52.50 -15.99 6.67
C THR A 319 52.37 -15.08 7.89
N LEU A 320 52.41 -15.63 9.11
CA LEU A 320 52.27 -14.87 10.35
C LEU A 320 53.49 -13.98 10.68
N ARG A 321 54.67 -14.23 10.09
CA ARG A 321 55.86 -13.37 10.25
C ARG A 321 55.70 -12.01 9.58
N HIS A 322 54.98 -11.95 8.46
CA HIS A 322 54.88 -10.73 7.65
C HIS A 322 53.84 -9.71 8.13
N GLY A 323 53.14 -9.99 9.24
CA GLY A 323 52.05 -9.14 9.71
C GLY A 323 50.82 -9.31 8.81
N CYS A 324 49.78 -9.97 9.31
CA CYS A 324 48.62 -10.27 8.47
C CYS A 324 47.43 -9.37 8.79
N PHE A 325 46.82 -8.82 7.74
CA PHE A 325 45.54 -8.14 7.81
C PHE A 325 44.44 -8.97 7.13
N PHE A 326 43.29 -9.07 7.77
CA PHE A 326 42.09 -9.62 7.13
C PHE A 326 40.89 -8.68 7.29
N HIS A 327 40.07 -8.62 6.24
CA HIS A 327 38.80 -7.91 6.23
C HIS A 327 37.68 -8.90 5.88
N LEU A 328 36.68 -9.01 6.75
CA LEU A 328 35.57 -9.95 6.63
C LEU A 328 34.23 -9.21 6.58
N LEU A 329 33.46 -9.53 5.54
CA LEU A 329 32.08 -9.08 5.38
C LEU A 329 31.16 -10.06 6.12
N MET A 330 30.68 -9.63 7.28
CA MET A 330 29.94 -10.46 8.24
C MET A 330 28.49 -10.68 7.83
N HIS A 331 27.91 -9.83 6.98
CA HIS A 331 26.54 -10.03 6.45
C HIS A 331 26.41 -11.31 5.61
N ASN A 332 27.53 -11.86 5.14
CA ASN A 332 27.59 -13.06 4.33
C ASN A 332 27.80 -14.34 5.14
N ILE A 333 27.97 -14.26 6.48
CA ILE A 333 28.38 -15.38 7.33
C ILE A 333 27.52 -15.38 8.60
N TYR A 334 27.03 -16.55 9.01
CA TYR A 334 26.43 -16.67 10.32
C TYR A 334 27.51 -16.89 11.37
N SER A 335 27.92 -15.83 12.06
CA SER A 335 28.97 -15.91 13.10
C SER A 335 28.40 -16.16 14.50
N PHE A 336 29.27 -16.41 15.48
CA PHE A 336 28.89 -16.41 16.90
C PHE A 336 28.73 -15.01 17.49
N ILE A 337 29.05 -13.95 16.74
CA ILE A 337 28.86 -12.55 17.12
C ILE A 337 27.49 -12.13 16.62
N GLU A 338 26.57 -11.85 17.54
CA GLU A 338 25.25 -11.33 17.21
C GLU A 338 25.17 -9.85 17.56
N LEU A 339 24.64 -9.07 16.63
CA LEU A 339 24.52 -7.62 16.73
C LEU A 339 23.07 -7.20 16.51
N ARG A 340 22.60 -6.27 17.34
CA ARG A 340 21.33 -5.57 17.14
C ARG A 340 21.51 -4.08 17.38
N LEU A 341 20.87 -3.28 16.53
CA LEU A 341 20.88 -1.82 16.60
C LEU A 341 19.52 -1.37 17.11
N GLU A 342 19.48 -0.49 18.09
CA GLU A 342 18.24 0.01 18.68
C GLU A 342 18.31 1.54 18.76
N PHE A 343 17.29 2.20 18.21
CA PHE A 343 17.00 3.60 18.50
C PHE A 343 15.84 3.62 19.48
N GLU A 344 15.93 4.44 20.54
CA GLU A 344 14.86 4.55 21.54
C GLU A 344 13.54 4.99 20.90
N ASN A 345 13.60 5.97 19.99
CA ASN A 345 12.49 6.43 19.17
C ASN A 345 12.89 6.43 17.69
N GLN A 346 12.01 5.98 16.80
CA GLN A 346 12.25 6.02 15.35
C GLN A 346 11.94 7.40 14.74
N ASP A 347 11.04 8.16 15.36
CA ASP A 347 10.74 9.55 15.00
C ASP A 347 11.23 10.44 16.13
N ILE A 348 12.32 11.16 15.88
CA ILE A 348 12.98 12.05 16.86
C ILE A 348 12.83 13.47 16.37
N LYS A 349 12.45 14.39 17.27
CA LYS A 349 12.32 15.80 16.93
C LYS A 349 13.70 16.46 16.85
N ALA A 350 13.82 17.52 16.05
CA ALA A 350 15.08 18.25 15.90
C ALA A 350 15.65 18.82 17.22
N ASP A 351 14.83 19.02 18.25
CA ASP A 351 15.23 19.50 19.58
C ASP A 351 15.54 18.40 20.61
N GLU A 352 15.34 17.13 20.24
CA GLU A 352 15.60 15.98 21.12
C GLU A 352 16.96 15.32 20.82
N ILE A 353 17.54 14.70 21.86
CA ILE A 353 18.80 13.97 21.73
C ILE A 353 18.53 12.58 21.15
N VAL A 354 19.29 12.19 20.13
CA VAL A 354 19.24 10.84 19.57
C VAL A 354 19.96 9.89 20.53
N ASN A 355 19.20 8.96 21.13
CA ASN A 355 19.73 7.85 21.91
C ASN A 355 19.83 6.61 21.01
N PHE A 356 21.07 6.19 20.74
CA PHE A 356 21.38 5.06 19.88
C PHE A 356 22.13 3.98 20.68
N SER A 357 21.66 2.74 20.62
CA SER A 357 22.20 1.62 21.37
C SER A 357 22.64 0.50 20.43
N VAL A 358 23.86 0.00 20.64
CA VAL A 358 24.39 -1.19 19.96
C VAL A 358 24.42 -2.34 20.97
N HIS A 359 23.67 -3.40 20.69
CA HIS A 359 23.64 -4.61 21.50
C HIS A 359 24.50 -5.70 20.87
N ILE A 360 25.44 -6.24 21.63
CA ILE A 360 26.39 -7.27 21.20
C ILE A 360 26.26 -8.49 22.11
N ARG A 361 26.13 -9.68 21.53
CA ARG A 361 26.14 -10.97 22.23
C ARG A 361 27.14 -11.92 21.56
N LEU A 362 28.01 -12.52 22.36
CA LEU A 362 28.95 -13.56 21.89
C LEU A 362 28.48 -14.95 22.31
N ASN A 363 28.23 -15.84 21.36
CA ASN A 363 27.81 -17.22 21.62
C ASN A 363 28.97 -18.24 21.59
N CYS A 364 30.21 -17.79 21.77
CA CYS A 364 31.41 -18.61 21.83
C CYS A 364 31.79 -19.02 23.26
N PRO A 365 32.57 -20.11 23.47
CA PRO A 365 32.92 -20.60 24.81
C PRO A 365 33.89 -19.71 25.62
N LEU A 366 34.77 -18.94 24.97
CA LEU A 366 35.73 -18.03 25.63
C LEU A 366 35.41 -16.56 25.32
N ALA A 367 35.85 -15.66 26.19
CA ALA A 367 35.72 -14.22 26.00
C ALA A 367 36.63 -13.70 24.87
N LEU A 368 36.20 -12.64 24.19
CA LEU A 368 36.97 -12.00 23.11
C LEU A 368 37.05 -10.49 23.34
N LYS A 369 38.25 -9.95 23.11
CA LYS A 369 38.55 -8.52 23.23
C LYS A 369 38.67 -7.89 21.84
N PHE A 370 37.94 -6.81 21.63
CA PHE A 370 38.01 -5.99 20.43
C PHE A 370 38.82 -4.71 20.71
N SER A 371 39.50 -4.20 19.69
CA SER A 371 40.35 -3.01 19.81
C SER A 371 39.59 -1.72 19.50
N LYS A 372 38.64 -1.77 18.57
CA LYS A 372 37.90 -0.61 18.09
C LYS A 372 36.52 -0.98 17.56
N LEU A 373 35.52 -0.15 17.85
CA LEU A 373 34.17 -0.21 17.29
C LEU A 373 33.87 1.11 16.58
N VAL A 374 33.45 1.04 15.32
CA VAL A 374 33.05 2.21 14.52
C VAL A 374 31.67 1.94 13.93
N VAL A 375 30.73 2.85 14.17
CA VAL A 375 29.44 2.88 13.48
C VAL A 375 29.45 4.04 12.50
N LYS A 376 29.08 3.76 11.24
CA LYS A 376 28.99 4.77 10.19
C LYS A 376 27.53 4.99 9.79
N PHE A 377 27.19 6.25 9.57
CA PHE A 377 25.88 6.69 9.12
C PHE A 377 25.95 7.16 7.66
N GLU A 378 24.80 7.45 7.06
CA GLU A 378 24.72 8.07 5.74
C GLU A 378 25.34 9.47 5.74
N ASN A 379 25.10 10.23 6.83
CA ASN A 379 25.79 11.49 7.08
C ASN A 379 26.97 11.28 8.04
N GLN A 380 28.18 11.58 7.54
CA GLN A 380 29.46 11.36 8.24
C GLN A 380 29.64 12.23 9.50
N ILE A 381 28.83 13.27 9.68
CA ILE A 381 28.84 14.10 10.90
C ILE A 381 28.59 13.22 12.13
N TYR A 382 27.74 12.20 12.00
CA TYR A 382 27.35 11.32 13.11
C TYR A 382 28.42 10.28 13.47
N ASP A 383 29.29 9.92 12.53
CA ASP A 383 30.32 8.89 12.71
C ASP A 383 31.22 9.18 13.92
N GLN A 384 31.54 10.46 14.16
CA GLN A 384 32.42 10.91 15.24
C GLN A 384 31.85 10.61 16.63
N PHE A 385 30.53 10.57 16.77
CA PHE A 385 29.87 10.29 18.05
C PHE A 385 29.79 8.80 18.35
N CYS A 386 29.99 7.94 17.34
CA CYS A 386 29.82 6.49 17.45
C CYS A 386 31.12 5.72 17.14
N THR A 387 32.24 6.22 17.64
CA THR A 387 33.55 5.54 17.64
C THR A 387 34.03 5.25 19.07
N ILE A 388 34.41 4.00 19.34
CA ILE A 388 35.09 3.59 20.58
C ILE A 388 36.43 2.98 20.20
N ASP A 389 37.52 3.68 20.54
CA ASP A 389 38.89 3.23 20.29
C ASP A 389 39.56 2.88 21.63
N CYS A 390 39.94 1.61 21.81
CA CYS A 390 40.68 1.13 22.98
C CYS A 390 42.20 0.98 22.69
N SER A 391 42.70 1.61 21.61
CA SER A 391 44.08 1.50 21.13
C SER A 391 45.00 2.65 21.51
N THR A 392 44.47 3.78 22.00
CA THR A 392 45.27 4.95 22.44
C THR A 392 45.48 4.91 23.96
N GLU A 393 46.71 5.17 24.40
CA GLU A 393 47.32 4.85 25.72
C GLU A 393 46.63 5.44 26.98
N ASP A 394 46.80 4.68 28.08
CA ASP A 394 47.17 5.14 29.44
C ASP A 394 46.43 6.32 30.07
N ASN A 395 45.12 6.20 30.28
CA ASN A 395 44.47 6.87 31.41
C ASN A 395 44.17 5.84 32.51
N VAL A 396 44.52 6.21 33.74
CA VAL A 396 44.52 5.44 35.01
C VAL A 396 43.12 4.97 35.45
N ASP A 397 42.13 4.99 34.57
CA ASP A 397 40.81 4.41 34.80
C ASP A 397 40.74 3.02 34.18
N ASP A 398 40.99 1.99 34.99
CA ASP A 398 40.87 0.55 34.66
C ASP A 398 39.52 0.17 33.98
N GLN A 399 38.52 1.05 34.00
CA GLN A 399 37.19 0.82 33.41
C GLN A 399 37.08 1.07 31.89
N ARG A 400 37.99 1.84 31.26
CA ARG A 400 37.89 2.10 29.80
C ARG A 400 38.50 0.99 28.94
N ASN A 401 39.52 0.30 29.45
CA ASN A 401 40.24 -0.74 28.71
C ASN A 401 39.46 -2.06 28.56
N ASP A 402 38.38 -2.24 29.32
CA ASP A 402 37.52 -3.44 29.30
C ASP A 402 36.15 -3.23 28.64
N ARG A 403 35.86 -2.04 28.09
CA ARG A 403 34.56 -1.75 27.44
C ARG A 403 34.23 -2.64 26.24
N LEU A 404 35.25 -3.17 25.56
CA LEU A 404 35.14 -4.05 24.39
C LEU A 404 35.61 -5.49 24.69
N LEU A 405 35.68 -5.88 25.96
CA LEU A 405 35.84 -7.27 26.38
C LEU A 405 34.46 -7.89 26.59
N PHE A 406 34.10 -8.84 25.73
CA PHE A 406 32.80 -9.46 25.77
C PHE A 406 32.89 -10.89 26.31
N GLU A 407 32.17 -11.14 27.40
CA GLU A 407 32.00 -12.46 28.00
C GLU A 407 31.00 -13.32 27.20
N PRO A 408 31.22 -14.65 27.16
CA PRO A 408 30.28 -15.61 26.59
C PRO A 408 28.84 -15.45 27.09
N ARG A 409 27.88 -15.50 26.17
CA ARG A 409 26.43 -15.55 26.37
C ARG A 409 25.84 -14.37 27.16
N LYS A 410 26.62 -13.30 27.38
CA LYS A 410 26.18 -12.06 28.03
C LYS A 410 25.88 -10.99 26.99
N ILE A 411 24.88 -10.16 27.27
CA ILE A 411 24.46 -9.07 26.39
C ILE A 411 25.16 -7.80 26.86
N TYR A 412 25.92 -7.18 25.96
CA TYR A 412 26.54 -5.88 26.18
C TYR A 412 25.79 -4.82 25.41
N THR A 413 25.54 -3.68 26.06
CA THR A 413 24.79 -2.56 25.49
C THR A 413 25.68 -1.32 25.50
N LEU A 414 26.02 -0.82 24.31
CA LEU A 414 26.82 0.38 24.12
C LEU A 414 25.88 1.51 23.73
N ASN A 415 25.77 2.53 24.57
CA ASN A 415 24.88 3.66 24.37
C ASN A 415 25.65 4.87 23.85
N PHE A 416 25.13 5.47 22.78
CA PHE A 416 25.62 6.68 22.15
C PHE A 416 24.53 7.74 22.21
N LYS A 417 24.94 8.99 22.42
CA LYS A 417 24.06 10.15 22.48
C LYS A 417 24.63 11.26 21.60
N PHE A 418 23.82 11.78 20.69
CA PHE A 418 24.20 12.90 19.83
C PHE A 418 22.99 13.73 19.43
N ALA A 419 23.22 14.99 19.04
CA ALA A 419 22.17 15.89 18.56
C ALA A 419 21.99 15.76 17.04
N PRO A 420 20.76 15.87 16.50
CA PRO A 420 20.52 15.89 15.07
C PRO A 420 21.07 17.18 14.42
N SER A 421 21.54 17.09 13.17
CA SER A 421 22.01 18.24 12.39
C SER A 421 20.83 18.99 11.78
N ALA A 422 20.96 20.31 11.64
CA ALA A 422 19.94 21.16 11.00
C ALA A 422 19.68 20.78 9.53
N ASP A 423 20.69 20.27 8.83
CA ASP A 423 20.57 19.88 7.41
C ASP A 423 19.76 18.60 7.19
N ASP A 424 19.53 17.81 8.24
CA ASP A 424 18.88 16.50 8.16
C ASP A 424 17.42 16.50 8.65
N ILE A 425 16.89 17.69 8.96
CA ILE A 425 15.48 17.85 9.34
C ILE A 425 14.58 17.39 8.18
N GLY A 426 13.67 16.46 8.46
CA GLY A 426 12.75 15.86 7.50
C GLY A 426 13.30 14.63 6.76
N LYS A 427 14.59 14.29 6.94
CA LYS A 427 15.21 13.11 6.32
C LYS A 427 15.19 11.90 7.26
N THR A 428 15.25 10.71 6.66
CA THR A 428 15.50 9.46 7.37
C THR A 428 16.99 9.13 7.27
N ILE A 429 17.68 9.05 8.40
CA ILE A 429 19.09 8.66 8.45
C ILE A 429 19.18 7.17 8.72
N GLN A 430 20.04 6.49 7.97
CA GLN A 430 20.31 5.07 8.16
C GLN A 430 21.76 4.82 8.59
N VAL A 431 21.95 3.76 9.37
CA VAL A 431 23.27 3.20 9.66
C VAL A 431 23.76 2.45 8.43
N THR A 432 24.83 2.94 7.81
CA THR A 432 25.40 2.35 6.59
C THR A 432 26.20 1.09 6.91
N SER A 433 27.03 1.14 7.95
CA SER A 433 27.86 0.02 8.34
C SER A 433 28.31 0.07 9.80
N LEU A 434 28.66 -1.11 10.34
CA LEU A 434 29.31 -1.25 11.64
C LEU A 434 30.59 -2.06 11.45
N THR A 435 31.69 -1.58 12.03
CA THR A 435 33.00 -2.25 11.99
C THR A 435 33.49 -2.54 13.39
N LEU A 436 33.84 -3.80 13.65
CA LEU A 436 34.57 -4.24 14.85
C LEU A 436 35.97 -4.67 14.45
N GLU A 437 36.97 -4.14 15.13
CA GLU A 437 38.38 -4.46 14.89
C GLU A 437 38.90 -5.40 15.98
N ILE A 438 39.66 -6.42 15.56
CA ILE A 438 40.31 -7.39 16.43
C ILE A 438 41.82 -7.26 16.24
N GLY A 439 42.56 -7.17 17.34
CA GLY A 439 44.00 -6.91 17.33
C GLY A 439 44.32 -5.42 17.26
N ARG A 440 45.54 -5.03 17.66
CA ARG A 440 45.97 -3.63 17.63
C ARG A 440 46.66 -3.32 16.29
N LEU A 441 46.54 -2.08 15.81
CA LEU A 441 47.35 -1.56 14.72
C LEU A 441 48.83 -1.65 15.14
N GLY A 442 49.60 -2.54 14.50
CA GLY A 442 50.99 -2.86 14.88
C GLY A 442 51.19 -4.24 15.52
N SER A 443 50.13 -4.96 15.85
CA SER A 443 50.22 -6.39 16.24
C SER A 443 50.47 -7.28 15.01
N LYS A 444 51.00 -8.49 15.22
CA LYS A 444 51.32 -9.44 14.14
C LYS A 444 50.10 -9.84 13.31
N THR A 445 48.90 -9.73 13.87
CA THR A 445 47.65 -10.06 13.19
C THR A 445 46.57 -9.08 13.61
N TYR A 446 45.97 -8.42 12.63
CA TYR A 446 44.91 -7.44 12.82
C TYR A 446 43.77 -7.74 11.85
N GLY A 447 42.53 -7.61 12.30
CA GLY A 447 41.35 -7.98 11.54
C GLY A 447 40.23 -6.96 11.68
N SER A 448 39.50 -6.72 10.60
CA SER A 448 38.28 -5.91 10.60
C SER A 448 37.08 -6.76 10.22
N LEU A 449 36.05 -6.73 11.06
CA LEU A 449 34.77 -7.39 10.86
C LEU A 449 33.75 -6.31 10.50
N HIS A 450 33.13 -6.43 9.34
CA HIS A 450 32.29 -5.39 8.77
C HIS A 450 30.87 -5.90 8.51
N TRP A 451 29.87 -5.19 9.05
CA TRP A 451 28.45 -5.46 8.83
C TRP A 451 27.85 -4.33 8.00
N GLU A 452 27.14 -4.72 6.94
CA GLU A 452 26.38 -3.84 6.05
C GLU A 452 24.95 -4.40 5.92
N ASN A 453 23.99 -3.55 5.51
CA ASN A 453 22.61 -3.96 5.21
C ASN A 453 21.86 -4.61 6.38
N PHE A 454 21.73 -3.88 7.49
CA PHE A 454 21.05 -4.32 8.71
C PHE A 454 19.55 -4.68 8.51
N ASP A 455 18.93 -4.23 7.42
CA ASP A 455 17.54 -4.58 7.07
C ASP A 455 17.34 -6.07 6.75
N ARG A 456 18.41 -6.75 6.31
CA ARG A 456 18.41 -8.20 6.03
C ARG A 456 18.65 -9.06 7.28
N CYS A 457 18.98 -8.45 8.43
CA CYS A 457 19.19 -9.15 9.70
C CYS A 457 17.90 -9.65 10.37
N ARG A 458 16.79 -9.79 9.62
CA ARG A 458 15.61 -10.57 10.02
C ARG A 458 15.94 -12.07 9.99
N ILE A 459 16.84 -12.49 10.86
CA ILE A 459 17.01 -13.89 11.20
C ILE A 459 15.74 -14.28 11.97
N TYR A 460 14.83 -14.93 11.24
CA TYR A 460 13.47 -15.33 11.64
C TYR A 460 12.43 -14.21 11.69
N PRO A 461 11.50 -14.11 10.70
CA PRO A 461 10.14 -13.77 11.05
C PRO A 461 9.51 -15.02 11.69
N LEU A 462 9.96 -15.38 12.89
CA LEU A 462 9.08 -16.15 13.74
C LEU A 462 7.93 -15.19 14.05
N HIS A 463 6.71 -15.63 13.76
CA HIS A 463 5.49 -14.92 14.14
C HIS A 463 5.67 -14.39 15.58
N PRO A 464 5.33 -13.13 15.91
CA PRO A 464 5.63 -12.53 17.21
C PRO A 464 5.18 -13.39 18.42
N ALA A 465 4.14 -14.22 18.23
CA ALA A 465 3.70 -15.23 19.19
C ALA A 465 4.74 -16.32 19.55
N PHE A 466 5.66 -16.69 18.64
CA PHE A 466 6.72 -17.67 18.89
C PHE A 466 7.93 -17.07 19.62
N ASN A 467 8.26 -15.80 19.39
CA ASN A 467 9.30 -15.09 20.13
C ASN A 467 8.92 -14.86 21.60
N ALA A 468 7.63 -14.70 21.90
CA ALA A 468 7.13 -14.63 23.28
C ALA A 468 7.33 -15.94 24.07
N ILE A 469 7.43 -17.08 23.39
CA ILE A 469 7.60 -18.42 24.01
C ILE A 469 9.08 -18.70 24.30
N LEU A 470 10.00 -18.20 23.46
CA LEU A 470 11.44 -18.29 23.67
C LEU A 470 11.88 -17.10 24.52
N LYS A 471 12.10 -17.33 25.82
CA LYS A 471 12.62 -16.33 26.79
C LYS A 471 14.07 -15.89 26.50
N ASN A 472 14.36 -15.46 25.28
CA ASN A 472 15.65 -14.85 24.94
C ASN A 472 15.47 -13.33 24.90
N GLU A 473 15.95 -12.65 25.94
CA GLU A 473 15.92 -11.18 26.04
C GLU A 473 16.56 -10.48 24.84
N PHE A 474 17.64 -11.05 24.29
CA PHE A 474 18.30 -10.53 23.10
C PHE A 474 17.43 -10.63 21.84
N ASP A 475 16.64 -11.71 21.73
CA ASP A 475 15.84 -11.97 20.53
C ASP A 475 14.55 -11.14 20.48
N ASN A 476 14.13 -10.60 21.62
CA ASN A 476 12.97 -9.72 21.75
C ASN A 476 13.29 -8.24 21.54
N LYS A 477 14.58 -7.84 21.48
CA LYS A 477 14.93 -6.44 21.20
C LYS A 477 14.65 -6.06 19.74
N PRO A 478 13.95 -4.95 19.47
CA PRO A 478 13.74 -4.48 18.10
C PRO A 478 15.07 -4.11 17.46
N CYS A 479 15.25 -4.45 16.18
CA CYS A 479 16.41 -4.01 15.40
C CYS A 479 15.97 -2.88 14.49
N ALA A 480 16.31 -1.64 14.83
CA ALA A 480 16.06 -0.45 14.03
C ALA A 480 17.41 0.08 13.52
N SER A 481 17.59 0.05 12.20
CA SER A 481 18.78 0.53 11.48
C SER A 481 18.66 1.98 11.04
N ASN A 482 17.47 2.57 11.20
CA ASN A 482 17.13 3.89 10.71
C ASN A 482 16.27 4.67 11.72
N PHE A 483 16.34 5.99 11.61
CA PHE A 483 15.48 6.92 12.34
C PHE A 483 15.17 8.14 11.45
N ARG A 484 14.06 8.81 11.72
CA ARG A 484 13.63 10.02 11.05
C ARG A 484 13.78 11.21 11.98
N ILE A 485 14.35 12.29 11.46
CA ILE A 485 14.35 13.57 12.16
C ILE A 485 13.11 14.33 11.72
N ALA A 486 12.15 14.50 12.62
CA ALA A 486 11.00 15.35 12.40
C ALA A 486 11.34 16.81 12.70
N PRO A 487 10.72 17.79 12.01
CA PRO A 487 10.80 19.18 12.44
C PRO A 487 10.25 19.31 13.86
N ARG A 488 10.71 20.34 14.57
CA ARG A 488 10.23 20.66 15.92
C ARG A 488 8.74 21.04 15.86
N ASP A 489 7.98 20.55 16.82
CA ASP A 489 6.56 20.93 16.96
C ASP A 489 6.47 22.42 17.30
N ALA A 490 5.54 23.11 16.65
CA ALA A 490 5.22 24.49 16.98
C ALA A 490 4.61 24.58 18.38
N ASN A 491 5.18 25.42 19.24
CA ASN A 491 4.61 25.71 20.56
C ASN A 491 3.73 26.97 20.50
N LEU A 492 2.59 26.84 19.82
CA LEU A 492 1.58 27.87 19.65
C LEU A 492 0.24 27.35 20.15
N SER A 493 -0.59 28.24 20.72
CA SER A 493 -2.00 27.96 20.91
C SER A 493 -2.81 28.69 19.85
N LEU A 494 -3.68 27.96 19.15
CA LEU A 494 -4.58 28.49 18.14
C LEU A 494 -6.01 28.29 18.63
N SER A 495 -6.82 29.35 18.54
CA SER A 495 -8.25 29.26 18.82
C SER A 495 -9.03 30.12 17.84
N PHE A 496 -10.25 29.70 17.54
CA PHE A 496 -11.09 30.33 16.52
C PHE A 496 -12.44 30.75 17.11
N GLU A 497 -12.80 32.01 16.93
CA GLU A 497 -14.11 32.57 17.30
C GLU A 497 -14.95 32.73 16.04
N HIS A 498 -16.03 31.95 15.93
CA HIS A 498 -16.97 31.99 14.79
C HIS A 498 -18.33 31.37 15.16
N THR A 499 -19.37 31.61 14.35
CA THR A 499 -20.76 31.16 14.59
C THR A 499 -21.32 30.30 13.43
N PRO A 500 -21.06 28.98 13.40
CA PRO A 500 -21.49 28.11 12.29
C PRO A 500 -23.02 27.89 12.31
N PRO A 501 -23.66 27.41 11.23
CA PRO A 501 -23.11 27.05 9.90
C PRO A 501 -22.83 28.23 8.97
N ILE A 502 -22.15 27.98 7.84
CA ILE A 502 -21.89 28.96 6.76
C ILE A 502 -23.10 28.94 5.80
N MET A 503 -23.57 30.09 5.33
CA MET A 503 -24.61 30.15 4.30
C MET A 503 -24.00 30.32 2.90
N ILE A 504 -24.71 29.81 1.88
CA ILE A 504 -24.30 30.01 0.49
C ILE A 504 -24.18 31.51 0.19
N ASP A 505 -23.11 31.86 -0.50
CA ASP A 505 -22.75 33.21 -0.94
C ASP A 505 -22.47 34.22 0.18
N GLU A 506 -22.45 33.76 1.42
CA GLU A 506 -22.11 34.58 2.57
C GLU A 506 -20.60 34.82 2.69
N ILE A 507 -20.25 36.04 3.06
CA ILE A 507 -18.90 36.41 3.48
C ILE A 507 -18.80 36.11 4.98
N TYR A 508 -18.45 34.87 5.33
CA TYR A 508 -18.49 34.38 6.70
C TYR A 508 -17.21 34.75 7.48
N PRO A 509 -17.27 35.59 8.52
CA PRO A 509 -16.09 36.01 9.27
C PRO A 509 -15.64 34.95 10.29
N ILE A 510 -14.34 34.72 10.38
CA ILE A 510 -13.66 33.89 11.36
C ILE A 510 -12.57 34.74 12.00
N VAL A 511 -12.59 34.85 13.33
CA VAL A 511 -11.52 35.49 14.10
C VAL A 511 -10.60 34.41 14.66
N ILE A 512 -9.30 34.52 14.40
CA ILE A 512 -8.27 33.61 14.84
C ILE A 512 -7.45 34.31 15.94
N LEU A 513 -7.28 33.62 17.06
CA LEU A 513 -6.43 34.03 18.16
C LEU A 513 -5.19 33.14 18.15
N ILE A 514 -4.04 33.73 17.83
CA ILE A 514 -2.74 33.06 17.80
C ILE A 514 -1.97 33.49 19.03
N GLN A 515 -1.74 32.58 19.97
CA GLN A 515 -0.91 32.84 21.15
C GLN A 515 0.47 32.21 21.00
N ASN A 516 1.51 33.02 21.19
CA ASN A 516 2.88 32.53 21.21
C ASN A 516 3.24 31.95 22.58
N LEU A 517 3.50 30.64 22.68
CA LEU A 517 3.96 29.99 23.92
C LEU A 517 5.49 29.71 23.91
N GLU A 518 6.21 30.18 22.89
CA GLU A 518 7.67 30.10 22.84
C GLU A 518 8.33 31.08 23.83
N LYS A 519 9.55 30.75 24.26
CA LYS A 519 10.34 31.60 25.16
C LYS A 519 10.83 32.89 24.49
N PHE A 520 10.89 32.92 23.16
CA PHE A 520 11.42 34.03 22.36
C PHE A 520 10.33 34.60 21.43
N PRO A 521 10.40 35.89 21.07
CA PRO A 521 9.50 36.49 20.10
C PRO A 521 9.70 35.88 18.70
N ILE A 522 8.60 35.59 18.00
CA ILE A 522 8.62 35.07 16.64
C ILE A 522 8.72 36.26 15.67
N ARG A 523 9.70 36.27 14.75
CA ARG A 523 10.01 37.40 13.83
C ARG A 523 9.41 37.28 12.41
N SER A 524 8.78 36.17 12.09
CA SER A 524 8.11 35.98 10.81
C SER A 524 7.19 34.77 10.93
N LEU A 525 5.91 35.02 11.13
CA LEU A 525 4.90 33.97 11.26
C LEU A 525 4.03 33.97 10.00
N ASN A 526 4.07 32.89 9.24
CA ASN A 526 3.29 32.71 8.03
C ASN A 526 2.04 31.87 8.34
N VAL A 527 0.86 32.45 8.14
CA VAL A 527 -0.45 31.79 8.28
C VAL A 527 -1.03 31.53 6.90
N LYS A 528 -1.24 30.26 6.59
CA LYS A 528 -1.80 29.79 5.33
C LYS A 528 -3.17 29.17 5.53
N PHE A 529 -4.15 29.58 4.74
CA PHE A 529 -5.46 28.96 4.64
C PHE A 529 -5.61 28.25 3.31
N SER A 530 -6.09 27.00 3.36
CA SER A 530 -6.40 26.21 2.17
C SER A 530 -7.65 25.37 2.38
N CYS A 531 -8.43 25.18 1.31
CA CYS A 531 -9.55 24.24 1.33
C CYS A 531 -9.04 22.82 1.04
N LEU A 532 -9.34 21.87 1.93
CA LEU A 532 -9.00 20.45 1.76
C LEU A 532 -10.09 19.69 0.98
N THR A 533 -11.31 20.23 0.91
CA THR A 533 -12.42 19.58 0.21
C THR A 533 -12.25 19.73 -1.30
N LEU A 534 -11.97 18.62 -1.97
CA LEU A 534 -11.79 18.57 -3.43
C LEU A 534 -13.04 19.03 -4.18
N ASN A 535 -12.85 19.80 -5.25
CA ASN A 535 -13.89 20.29 -6.17
C ASN A 535 -14.90 21.28 -5.57
N VAL A 536 -14.61 21.89 -4.42
CA VAL A 536 -15.42 22.95 -3.85
C VAL A 536 -14.70 24.29 -4.05
N PRO A 537 -15.27 25.25 -4.79
CA PRO A 537 -14.67 26.58 -4.97
C PRO A 537 -14.92 27.45 -3.72
N ALA A 538 -14.24 27.12 -2.63
CA ALA A 538 -14.19 27.95 -1.42
C ALA A 538 -13.09 29.02 -1.57
N GLY A 539 -13.45 30.27 -1.37
CA GLY A 539 -12.53 31.41 -1.45
C GLY A 539 -12.28 32.05 -0.08
N PHE A 540 -11.12 32.67 0.07
CA PHE A 540 -10.72 33.40 1.27
C PHE A 540 -10.53 34.89 0.97
N LYS A 541 -10.98 35.75 1.89
CA LYS A 541 -10.74 37.20 1.89
C LYS A 541 -10.06 37.65 3.17
N TYR A 542 -9.16 38.63 3.03
CA TYR A 542 -8.47 39.30 4.11
C TYR A 542 -8.51 40.81 3.87
N GLU A 543 -8.81 41.59 4.91
CA GLU A 543 -8.81 43.07 4.92
C GLU A 543 -9.33 43.74 3.64
N ASN A 544 -10.65 43.87 3.47
CA ASN A 544 -11.31 44.62 2.39
C ASN A 544 -10.83 44.35 0.94
N GLN A 545 -10.02 43.32 0.68
CA GLN A 545 -9.56 42.97 -0.65
C GLN A 545 -10.75 42.45 -1.49
N SER A 546 -10.85 42.94 -2.73
CA SER A 546 -11.93 42.56 -3.65
C SER A 546 -11.83 41.11 -4.12
N ASP A 547 -10.61 40.60 -4.25
CA ASP A 547 -10.32 39.36 -4.98
C ASP A 547 -10.42 38.13 -4.10
N ASN A 548 -11.20 37.15 -4.56
CA ASN A 548 -11.30 35.82 -3.95
C ASN A 548 -10.04 35.01 -4.30
N LYS A 549 -9.33 34.52 -3.29
CA LYS A 549 -8.19 33.60 -3.48
C LYS A 549 -8.56 32.19 -3.01
N GLU A 550 -8.14 31.17 -3.76
CA GLU A 550 -8.30 29.75 -3.40
C GLU A 550 -7.42 29.35 -2.20
N SER A 551 -6.27 30.02 -2.02
CA SER A 551 -5.42 29.91 -0.84
C SER A 551 -4.96 31.29 -0.40
N LEU A 552 -4.95 31.53 0.91
CA LEU A 552 -4.55 32.80 1.51
C LEU A 552 -3.29 32.60 2.35
N ASP A 553 -2.19 33.25 1.96
CA ASP A 553 -0.92 33.23 2.68
C ASP A 553 -0.69 34.63 3.29
N LEU A 554 -0.59 34.71 4.63
CA LEU A 554 -0.42 35.95 5.40
C LEU A 554 0.89 35.90 6.18
N ASN A 555 1.67 36.97 6.13
CA ASN A 555 2.92 37.08 6.89
C ASN A 555 2.75 38.11 8.02
N ILE A 556 2.96 37.69 9.26
CA ILE A 556 2.91 38.52 10.46
C ILE A 556 4.35 38.83 10.88
N GLU A 557 4.66 40.13 11.01
CA GLU A 557 6.03 40.62 11.24
C GLU A 557 6.61 40.18 12.59
N SER A 558 5.87 40.30 13.69
CA SER A 558 6.33 39.73 14.95
C SER A 558 5.19 39.47 15.94
N VAL A 559 5.31 38.37 16.68
CA VAL A 559 4.44 38.05 17.82
C VAL A 559 5.33 37.84 19.04
N ASP A 560 5.21 38.74 20.02
CA ASP A 560 5.97 38.67 21.26
C ASP A 560 5.60 37.43 22.10
N SER A 561 6.48 37.03 23.01
CA SER A 561 6.25 35.85 23.86
C SER A 561 5.03 36.07 24.77
N LEU A 562 4.13 35.10 24.83
CA LEU A 562 2.85 35.11 25.58
C LEU A 562 1.77 36.06 25.05
N ASP A 563 2.06 36.84 24.01
CA ASP A 563 1.07 37.72 23.39
C ASP A 563 0.09 36.93 22.51
N VAL A 564 -1.12 37.47 22.41
CA VAL A 564 -2.21 36.96 21.57
C VAL A 564 -2.41 37.90 20.40
N HIS A 565 -2.11 37.43 19.20
CA HIS A 565 -2.39 38.15 17.96
C HIS A 565 -3.79 37.77 17.45
N LYS A 566 -4.61 38.77 17.10
CA LYS A 566 -5.96 38.58 16.58
C LYS A 566 -5.98 38.82 15.08
N LEU A 567 -6.54 37.89 14.32
CA LEU A 567 -6.62 37.95 12.86
C LEU A 567 -8.05 37.67 12.41
N SER A 568 -8.66 38.56 11.62
CA SER A 568 -10.00 38.35 11.06
C SER A 568 -9.92 38.00 9.58
N ILE A 569 -10.54 36.87 9.21
CA ILE A 569 -10.57 36.35 7.83
C ILE A 569 -12.01 36.06 7.45
N SER A 570 -12.35 36.21 6.18
CA SER A 570 -13.66 35.85 5.66
C SER A 570 -13.58 34.65 4.73
N VAL A 571 -14.49 33.69 4.90
CA VAL A 571 -14.65 32.51 4.06
C VAL A 571 -15.89 32.68 3.21
N TYR A 572 -15.79 32.33 1.93
CA TYR A 572 -16.89 32.39 0.97
C TYR A 572 -17.04 31.03 0.27
N CYS A 573 -18.27 30.54 0.14
CA CYS A 573 -18.59 29.32 -0.60
C CYS A 573 -19.91 29.50 -1.35
N ASN A 574 -19.94 29.12 -2.63
CA ASN A 574 -21.09 29.27 -3.52
C ASN A 574 -21.91 27.98 -3.72
N GLN A 575 -21.54 26.88 -3.03
CA GLN A 575 -22.19 25.58 -3.17
C GLN A 575 -22.59 25.00 -1.81
N VAL A 576 -23.72 24.29 -1.78
CA VAL A 576 -24.12 23.49 -0.62
C VAL A 576 -23.12 22.35 -0.46
N THR A 577 -22.37 22.36 0.62
CA THR A 577 -21.34 21.36 0.89
C THR A 577 -21.41 20.91 2.34
N PRO A 578 -21.77 19.64 2.61
CA PRO A 578 -21.65 19.08 3.94
C PRO A 578 -20.17 18.88 4.27
N ARG A 579 -19.74 19.27 5.48
CA ARG A 579 -18.35 19.12 5.97
C ARG A 579 -17.29 19.75 5.05
N LEU A 580 -17.43 21.04 4.75
CA LEU A 580 -16.34 21.85 4.22
C LEU A 580 -15.16 21.82 5.20
N GLN A 581 -13.99 21.37 4.74
CA GLN A 581 -12.77 21.28 5.54
C GLN A 581 -11.78 22.35 5.11
N ILE A 582 -11.40 23.21 6.05
CA ILE A 582 -10.44 24.30 5.84
C ILE A 582 -9.24 24.04 6.74
N CYS A 583 -8.03 23.99 6.18
CA CYS A 583 -6.79 23.84 6.91
C CYS A 583 -6.15 25.21 7.13
N CYS A 584 -5.91 25.55 8.40
CA CYS A 584 -5.07 26.65 8.84
C CYS A 584 -3.68 26.08 9.16
N THR A 585 -2.66 26.52 8.44
CA THR A 585 -1.26 26.15 8.65
C THR A 585 -0.49 27.37 9.11
N VAL A 586 0.03 27.33 10.33
CA VAL A 586 0.90 28.38 10.89
C VAL A 586 2.33 27.88 10.89
N SER A 587 3.24 28.60 10.22
CA SER A 587 4.66 28.24 10.11
C SER A 587 5.56 29.40 10.51
N TYR A 588 6.63 29.14 11.24
CA TYR A 588 7.59 30.16 11.67
C TYR A 588 8.99 29.58 11.85
N ASN A 589 9.98 30.45 11.70
CA ASN A 589 11.38 30.11 11.96
C ASN A 589 11.80 30.63 13.34
N ILE A 590 12.45 29.78 14.14
CA ILE A 590 12.99 30.16 15.44
C ILE A 590 14.42 29.62 15.59
N CYS A 591 15.30 30.47 16.13
CA CYS A 591 16.67 30.11 16.48
C CYS A 591 16.70 29.71 17.96
N ILE A 592 17.02 28.46 18.27
CA ILE A 592 17.07 27.94 19.63
C ILE A 592 18.50 27.57 19.96
N GLU A 593 18.98 27.99 21.12
CA GLU A 593 20.24 27.50 21.66
C GLU A 593 20.01 26.12 22.29
N THR A 594 20.48 25.05 21.63
CA THR A 594 20.58 23.73 22.28
C THR A 594 21.92 23.57 22.98
N GLU A 595 22.06 22.56 23.84
CA GLU A 595 23.29 22.29 24.62
C GLU A 595 24.56 22.13 23.76
N TYR A 596 24.42 21.85 22.46
CA TYR A 596 25.54 21.64 21.54
C TYR A 596 25.69 22.73 20.48
N GLN A 597 24.59 23.19 19.85
CA GLN A 597 24.61 24.19 18.77
C GLN A 597 23.31 25.03 18.70
N PRO A 598 23.36 26.27 18.18
CA PRO A 598 22.16 27.02 17.83
C PRO A 598 21.48 26.37 16.61
N LEU A 599 20.22 25.95 16.75
CA LEU A 599 19.41 25.35 15.70
C LEU A 599 18.40 26.37 15.18
N ASN A 600 18.38 26.56 13.86
CA ASN A 600 17.32 27.28 13.17
C ASN A 600 16.25 26.28 12.75
N CYS A 601 15.15 26.23 13.50
CA CYS A 601 14.04 25.31 13.22
C CYS A 601 12.93 26.04 12.47
N ASN A 602 12.38 25.38 11.45
CA ASN A 602 11.10 25.76 10.86
C ASN A 602 10.01 24.91 11.54
N CYS A 603 9.22 25.55 12.40
CA CYS A 603 8.13 24.91 13.14
C CYS A 603 6.82 25.18 12.39
N SER A 604 5.93 24.18 12.35
CA SER A 604 4.59 24.35 11.79
C SER A 604 3.52 23.72 12.65
N SER A 605 2.38 24.40 12.82
CA SER A 605 1.15 23.87 13.40
C SER A 605 0.04 23.87 12.35
N ASN A 606 -0.76 22.81 12.30
CA ASN A 606 -1.88 22.68 11.38
C ASN A 606 -3.15 22.39 12.16
N GLU A 607 -4.20 23.17 11.91
CA GLU A 607 -5.54 22.93 12.46
C GLU A 607 -6.58 22.90 11.35
N VAL A 608 -7.46 21.88 11.40
CA VAL A 608 -8.50 21.68 10.40
C VAL A 608 -9.85 22.04 10.98
N LEU A 609 -10.49 23.04 10.38
CA LEU A 609 -11.83 23.49 10.71
C LEU A 609 -12.85 22.80 9.81
N THR A 610 -13.96 22.34 10.39
CA THR A 610 -15.03 21.67 9.65
C THR A 610 -16.35 22.44 9.78
N PHE A 611 -16.96 22.79 8.65
CA PHE A 611 -18.20 23.55 8.57
C PHE A 611 -19.24 22.86 7.70
N ASP A 612 -20.52 23.15 7.94
CA ASP A 612 -21.59 22.83 6.99
C ASP A 612 -21.99 24.10 6.25
N VAL A 613 -22.07 24.02 4.91
CA VAL A 613 -22.55 25.11 4.05
C VAL A 613 -23.99 24.82 3.66
N ILE A 614 -24.92 25.68 4.10
CA ILE A 614 -26.37 25.49 3.93
C ILE A 614 -27.00 26.60 3.09
N SER A 615 -28.11 26.29 2.40
CA SER A 615 -28.94 27.34 1.81
C SER A 615 -29.74 28.06 2.91
N PRO A 616 -29.87 29.41 2.88
CA PRO A 616 -30.63 30.15 3.89
C PRO A 616 -32.13 29.80 3.87
N TYR A 617 -32.66 29.52 2.68
CA TYR A 617 -34.07 29.26 2.44
C TYR A 617 -34.28 27.89 1.79
N ALA A 618 -35.43 27.28 2.07
CA ALA A 618 -35.96 26.15 1.33
C ALA A 618 -37.32 26.50 0.75
N LEU A 619 -37.49 26.26 -0.55
CA LEU A 619 -38.77 26.38 -1.23
C LEU A 619 -39.66 25.18 -0.83
N ILE A 620 -40.75 25.44 -0.12
CA ILE A 620 -41.70 24.40 0.32
C ILE A 620 -42.67 24.08 -0.81
N SER A 621 -43.32 25.12 -1.34
CA SER A 621 -44.41 24.97 -2.29
C SER A 621 -44.50 26.19 -3.21
N THR A 622 -44.93 25.96 -4.44
CA THR A 622 -45.30 27.00 -5.39
C THR A 622 -46.62 26.60 -6.01
N ASN A 623 -47.67 27.35 -5.71
CA ASN A 623 -49.03 27.03 -6.15
C ASN A 623 -49.53 28.13 -7.08
N LEU A 624 -50.23 27.73 -8.15
CA LEU A 624 -51.00 28.66 -8.96
C LEU A 624 -52.43 28.69 -8.43
N HIS A 625 -53.00 29.87 -8.32
CA HIS A 625 -54.39 30.09 -7.91
C HIS A 625 -55.15 30.82 -9.00
N ASP A 626 -56.41 30.46 -9.17
CA ASP A 626 -57.35 31.32 -9.88
C ASP A 626 -57.78 32.52 -9.01
N PHE A 627 -58.60 33.42 -9.57
CA PHE A 627 -59.12 34.57 -8.81
C PHE A 627 -60.16 34.19 -7.75
N LYS A 628 -60.56 32.92 -7.66
CA LYS A 628 -61.40 32.39 -6.59
C LYS A 628 -60.56 31.89 -5.40
N GLY A 629 -59.25 31.76 -5.58
CA GLY A 629 -58.35 31.17 -4.59
C GLY A 629 -58.31 29.64 -4.63
N GLU A 630 -58.79 29.02 -5.72
CA GLU A 630 -58.66 27.59 -5.95
C GLU A 630 -57.33 27.28 -6.64
N ILE A 631 -56.67 26.21 -6.21
CA ILE A 631 -55.39 25.79 -6.79
C ILE A 631 -55.63 25.25 -8.20
N VAL A 632 -54.80 25.71 -9.14
CA VAL A 632 -54.86 25.30 -10.54
C VAL A 632 -53.52 24.72 -11.00
N ASP A 633 -53.57 23.66 -11.79
CA ASP A 633 -52.33 22.99 -12.25
C ASP A 633 -51.77 23.55 -13.57
N ARG A 634 -52.51 24.44 -14.24
CA ARG A 634 -52.23 24.87 -15.62
C ARG A 634 -52.44 26.36 -15.82
N LEU A 635 -51.47 27.01 -16.45
CA LEU A 635 -51.54 28.40 -16.89
C LEU A 635 -52.36 28.49 -18.18
N VAL A 636 -53.13 29.56 -18.36
CA VAL A 636 -53.94 29.79 -19.57
C VAL A 636 -53.41 31.01 -20.31
N VAL A 637 -53.13 30.87 -21.61
CA VAL A 637 -52.64 31.96 -22.46
C VAL A 637 -53.59 33.16 -22.39
N LYS A 638 -53.03 34.35 -22.12
CA LYS A 638 -53.72 35.63 -21.86
C LYS A 638 -54.67 35.62 -20.65
N GLY A 639 -54.75 34.50 -19.92
CA GLY A 639 -55.49 34.38 -18.68
C GLY A 639 -54.64 34.81 -17.49
N LYS A 640 -55.19 35.67 -16.64
CA LYS A 640 -54.54 36.06 -15.40
C LYS A 640 -54.51 34.88 -14.41
N CYS A 641 -53.44 34.76 -13.64
CA CYS A 641 -53.28 33.74 -12.60
C CYS A 641 -52.44 34.29 -11.44
N ILE A 642 -52.74 33.88 -10.21
CA ILE A 642 -51.96 34.25 -9.03
C ILE A 642 -50.95 33.13 -8.74
N VAL A 643 -49.70 33.46 -8.44
CA VAL A 643 -48.67 32.51 -8.04
C VAL A 643 -48.27 32.80 -6.60
N SER A 644 -48.35 31.80 -5.73
CA SER A 644 -47.87 31.87 -4.35
C SER A 644 -46.65 30.97 -4.16
N CYS A 645 -45.55 31.49 -3.63
CA CYS A 645 -44.33 30.77 -3.30
C CYS A 645 -44.08 30.78 -1.79
N ASP A 646 -44.03 29.62 -1.17
CA ASP A 646 -43.77 29.45 0.26
C ASP A 646 -42.29 29.16 0.51
N LEU A 647 -41.60 30.10 1.15
CA LEU A 647 -40.21 29.97 1.58
C LEU A 647 -40.14 29.66 3.08
N LYS A 648 -39.35 28.65 3.44
CA LYS A 648 -38.98 28.36 4.83
C LYS A 648 -37.58 28.89 5.12
N SER A 649 -37.40 29.54 6.27
CA SER A 649 -36.05 29.76 6.81
C SER A 649 -35.48 28.42 7.32
N VAL A 650 -34.36 27.99 6.74
CA VAL A 650 -33.59 26.81 7.17
C VAL A 650 -32.45 27.22 8.12
N ALA A 651 -32.10 28.50 8.12
CA ALA A 651 -31.11 29.08 9.00
C ALA A 651 -31.47 28.85 10.49
N HIS A 652 -30.47 28.53 11.30
CA HIS A 652 -30.60 28.41 12.77
C HIS A 652 -30.56 29.77 13.48
N PHE A 653 -30.38 30.85 12.72
CA PHE A 653 -30.27 32.22 13.20
C PHE A 653 -31.26 33.12 12.45
N PRO A 654 -31.63 34.27 13.05
CA PRO A 654 -32.52 35.23 12.40
C PRO A 654 -31.86 35.87 11.18
N VAL A 655 -32.62 35.95 10.09
CA VAL A 655 -32.17 36.53 8.81
C VAL A 655 -33.00 37.77 8.49
N LYS A 656 -32.35 38.88 8.15
CA LYS A 656 -33.03 40.13 7.76
C LYS A 656 -33.15 40.20 6.24
N ILE A 657 -34.37 40.30 5.73
CA ILE A 657 -34.65 40.49 4.30
C ILE A 657 -34.79 41.99 4.01
N GLU A 658 -34.09 42.47 2.97
CA GLU A 658 -34.18 43.84 2.46
C GLU A 658 -35.12 43.97 1.27
N SER A 659 -35.10 43.02 0.34
CA SER A 659 -35.96 43.04 -0.85
C SER A 659 -36.13 41.65 -1.45
N VAL A 660 -37.22 41.48 -2.19
CA VAL A 660 -37.56 40.27 -2.95
C VAL A 660 -37.92 40.69 -4.36
N GLU A 661 -37.24 40.12 -5.35
CA GLU A 661 -37.42 40.41 -6.77
C GLU A 661 -37.84 39.14 -7.52
N TRP A 662 -38.94 39.23 -8.28
CA TRP A 662 -39.38 38.17 -9.19
C TRP A 662 -38.75 38.40 -10.57
N ARG A 663 -37.80 37.54 -10.97
CA ARG A 663 -37.15 37.58 -12.28
C ARG A 663 -37.88 36.62 -13.21
N LEU A 664 -38.97 37.10 -13.80
CA LEU A 664 -39.87 36.30 -14.64
C LEU A 664 -39.29 36.04 -16.03
N ALA A 665 -39.71 34.93 -16.65
CA ALA A 665 -39.35 34.60 -18.04
C ALA A 665 -40.00 35.56 -19.06
N GLU A 666 -39.35 35.77 -20.21
CA GLU A 666 -39.71 36.75 -21.25
C GLU A 666 -41.16 36.67 -21.78
N PHE A 667 -41.83 35.53 -21.62
CA PHE A 667 -43.20 35.28 -22.12
C PHE A 667 -44.29 35.52 -21.07
N LEU A 668 -43.94 36.01 -19.88
CA LEU A 668 -44.85 36.31 -18.77
C LEU A 668 -44.84 37.81 -18.49
N ASP A 669 -46.01 38.42 -18.57
CA ASP A 669 -46.19 39.79 -18.09
C ASP A 669 -46.63 39.78 -16.63
N GLN A 670 -46.14 40.77 -15.88
CA GLN A 670 -46.55 41.05 -14.51
C GLN A 670 -47.43 42.30 -14.47
N GLU A 671 -48.58 42.23 -13.81
CA GLU A 671 -49.39 43.42 -13.55
C GLU A 671 -48.79 44.24 -12.42
N GLN A 672 -48.30 45.44 -12.73
CA GLN A 672 -47.66 46.33 -11.76
C GLN A 672 -48.65 47.12 -10.88
N ASN A 673 -49.95 47.15 -11.22
CA ASN A 673 -50.96 47.97 -10.54
C ASN A 673 -52.17 47.13 -10.09
N PHE A 674 -52.08 46.49 -8.93
CA PHE A 674 -53.26 46.10 -8.15
C PHE A 674 -53.42 47.10 -7.02
N GLU A 675 -54.43 47.98 -7.11
CA GLU A 675 -54.85 48.81 -5.98
C GLU A 675 -55.49 47.90 -4.93
N VAL A 676 -54.71 47.44 -3.95
CA VAL A 676 -55.28 46.87 -2.73
C VAL A 676 -55.90 48.04 -1.96
N GLU A 677 -57.23 48.06 -1.84
CA GLU A 677 -57.97 49.07 -1.07
C GLU A 677 -57.36 49.23 0.34
N GLU A 678 -57.16 50.50 0.75
CA GLU A 678 -56.53 50.96 2.00
C GLU A 678 -57.13 50.39 3.31
N SER A 679 -58.23 49.66 3.26
CA SER A 679 -58.93 49.09 4.40
C SER A 679 -58.17 47.96 5.12
N TYR A 680 -57.20 47.29 4.48
CA TYR A 680 -56.39 46.25 5.14
C TYR A 680 -55.14 46.78 5.87
N ARG A 681 -54.79 48.07 5.72
CA ARG A 681 -53.58 48.64 6.36
C ARG A 681 -53.69 48.85 7.87
N LYS A 682 -54.90 48.88 8.45
CA LYS A 682 -55.10 49.27 9.87
C LYS A 682 -55.42 48.12 10.83
N SER A 683 -55.62 46.89 10.36
CA SER A 683 -55.93 45.74 11.24
C SER A 683 -54.73 44.85 11.55
N SER A 684 -53.58 45.05 10.90
CA SER A 684 -52.38 44.22 11.09
C SER A 684 -51.38 44.74 12.13
N GLU A 685 -51.59 45.92 12.71
CA GLU A 685 -50.67 46.50 13.71
C GLU A 685 -50.78 45.87 15.12
N GLN A 686 -51.77 45.00 15.39
CA GLN A 686 -51.98 44.39 16.71
C GLN A 686 -51.90 42.86 16.78
N CYS A 687 -51.32 42.18 15.78
CA CYS A 687 -51.14 40.72 15.83
C CYS A 687 -49.76 40.25 15.32
N PHE A 688 -48.69 40.62 16.01
CA PHE A 688 -47.39 39.94 15.85
C PHE A 688 -47.39 38.59 16.59
N ARG A 689 -48.15 37.63 16.05
CA ARG A 689 -48.06 36.19 16.35
C ARG A 689 -48.77 35.29 15.33
N CYS A 690 -48.90 35.74 14.07
CA CYS A 690 -49.56 34.98 13.01
C CYS A 690 -48.58 34.62 11.87
N ASN A 691 -48.70 33.37 11.44
CA ASN A 691 -47.80 32.60 10.58
C ASN A 691 -47.96 32.83 9.07
N VAL A 692 -48.51 33.96 8.61
CA VAL A 692 -48.61 34.25 7.17
C VAL A 692 -48.55 35.76 6.98
N VAL A 693 -47.51 36.26 6.30
CA VAL A 693 -47.45 37.63 5.80
C VAL A 693 -47.41 37.55 4.27
N ILE A 694 -48.41 38.13 3.61
CA ILE A 694 -48.56 38.15 2.16
C ILE A 694 -47.84 39.40 1.63
N PHE A 695 -46.86 39.21 0.75
CA PHE A 695 -46.12 40.32 0.12
C PHE A 695 -46.30 40.35 -1.40
N TRP A 696 -46.51 41.54 -1.94
CA TRP A 696 -46.52 41.89 -3.37
C TRP A 696 -45.38 42.89 -3.60
N ASN A 697 -44.38 42.57 -4.45
CA ASN A 697 -43.27 43.44 -4.89
C ASN A 697 -43.08 44.75 -4.09
N PHE A 698 -42.61 44.66 -2.84
CA PHE A 698 -42.28 45.82 -2.02
C PHE A 698 -40.76 46.01 -2.01
N ILE A 699 -40.31 47.18 -2.46
CA ILE A 699 -39.09 47.77 -1.93
C ILE A 699 -39.47 48.26 -0.54
N PHE A 700 -38.94 47.62 0.51
CA PHE A 700 -39.20 48.02 1.89
C PHE A 700 -38.55 49.39 2.14
N THR A 701 -39.27 50.48 1.93
CA THR A 701 -38.72 51.82 2.16
C THR A 701 -38.64 52.16 3.65
N HIS A 702 -39.35 51.45 4.54
CA HIS A 702 -39.29 51.72 5.99
C HIS A 702 -39.36 50.51 6.96
N THR A 703 -39.46 49.25 6.52
CA THR A 703 -39.55 48.10 7.44
C THR A 703 -38.88 46.83 6.88
N SER A 704 -37.62 46.57 7.22
CA SER A 704 -36.99 45.28 6.92
C SER A 704 -37.64 44.15 7.72
N VAL A 705 -37.89 43.00 7.09
CA VAL A 705 -38.51 41.84 7.75
C VAL A 705 -37.43 40.94 8.34
N ILE A 706 -37.57 40.58 9.62
CA ILE A 706 -36.69 39.63 10.30
C ILE A 706 -37.39 38.27 10.32
N LEU A 707 -36.72 37.26 9.77
CA LEU A 707 -37.18 35.88 9.78
C LEU A 707 -36.50 35.08 10.88
N GLU A 708 -37.30 34.61 11.83
CA GLU A 708 -36.85 33.67 12.85
C GLU A 708 -36.62 32.27 12.28
N PRO A 709 -35.76 31.44 12.89
CA PRO A 709 -35.53 30.06 12.48
C PRO A 709 -36.82 29.26 12.33
N GLY A 710 -36.99 28.60 11.19
CA GLY A 710 -38.16 27.74 10.92
C GLY A 710 -39.45 28.48 10.54
N SER A 711 -39.45 29.81 10.53
CA SER A 711 -40.57 30.61 10.03
C SER A 711 -40.79 30.40 8.53
N GLN A 712 -42.02 30.67 8.08
CA GLN A 712 -42.46 30.54 6.70
C GLN A 712 -42.96 31.90 6.18
N ILE A 713 -42.58 32.26 4.96
CA ILE A 713 -43.12 33.41 4.23
C ILE A 713 -43.81 32.89 2.97
N SER A 714 -45.02 33.38 2.71
CA SER A 714 -45.73 33.18 1.44
C SER A 714 -45.67 34.45 0.59
N LEU A 715 -44.95 34.39 -0.52
CA LEU A 715 -44.79 35.48 -1.49
C LEU A 715 -45.78 35.31 -2.63
N ILE A 716 -46.48 36.37 -3.04
CA ILE A 716 -47.55 36.27 -4.06
C ILE A 716 -47.32 37.26 -5.20
N THR A 717 -47.56 36.84 -6.44
CA THR A 717 -47.55 37.72 -7.63
C THR A 717 -48.64 37.31 -8.64
N CYS A 718 -49.11 38.24 -9.47
CA CYS A 718 -50.07 37.96 -10.56
C CYS A 718 -49.32 37.89 -11.91
N LEU A 719 -49.54 36.81 -12.65
CA LEU A 719 -48.89 36.53 -13.93
C LEU A 719 -49.90 36.39 -15.06
N THR A 720 -49.54 36.87 -16.24
CA THR A 720 -50.25 36.64 -17.51
C THR A 720 -49.30 36.06 -18.55
N PRO A 721 -49.51 34.80 -19.00
CA PRO A 721 -48.70 34.19 -20.05
C PRO A 721 -49.13 34.69 -21.43
N ASN A 722 -48.19 35.24 -22.19
CA ASN A 722 -48.47 35.89 -23.48
C ASN A 722 -48.50 34.94 -24.67
N GLN A 723 -47.80 33.80 -24.56
CA GLN A 723 -47.63 32.86 -25.65
C GLN A 723 -47.90 31.43 -25.21
N TRP A 724 -48.39 30.63 -26.15
CA TRP A 724 -48.50 29.19 -25.98
C TRP A 724 -47.14 28.54 -26.23
N CYS A 725 -46.72 27.65 -25.33
CA CYS A 725 -45.53 26.82 -25.50
C CYS A 725 -45.90 25.34 -25.46
N LYS A 726 -45.20 24.53 -26.27
CA LYS A 726 -45.36 23.08 -26.25
C LYS A 726 -44.46 22.48 -25.16
N GLY A 727 -44.99 22.35 -23.94
CA GLY A 727 -44.26 21.81 -22.79
C GLY A 727 -44.59 22.52 -21.47
N LEU A 728 -43.66 22.49 -20.53
CA LEU A 728 -43.72 23.26 -19.29
C LEU A 728 -43.05 24.63 -19.51
N LEU A 729 -43.74 25.71 -19.17
CA LEU A 729 -43.21 27.06 -19.18
C LEU A 729 -42.44 27.32 -17.89
N ASN A 730 -41.18 27.72 -18.02
CA ASN A 730 -40.40 28.19 -16.87
C ASN A 730 -40.94 29.56 -16.42
N ILE A 731 -41.30 29.70 -15.14
CA ILE A 731 -41.78 30.97 -14.58
C ILE A 731 -40.63 31.97 -14.42
N GLY A 732 -39.41 31.48 -14.15
CA GLY A 732 -38.24 32.32 -13.88
C GLY A 732 -37.63 32.00 -12.51
N THR A 733 -36.99 33.00 -11.91
CA THR A 733 -36.29 32.85 -10.62
C THR A 733 -36.74 33.91 -9.61
N LEU A 734 -36.61 33.58 -8.34
CA LEU A 734 -36.88 34.47 -7.22
C LEU A 734 -35.56 34.88 -6.58
N ALA A 735 -35.22 36.17 -6.64
CA ALA A 735 -34.03 36.71 -6.01
C ALA A 735 -34.40 37.35 -4.67
N VAL A 736 -33.83 36.83 -3.58
CA VAL A 736 -34.04 37.34 -2.22
C VAL A 736 -32.74 37.97 -1.74
N LYS A 737 -32.78 39.26 -1.39
CA LYS A 737 -31.66 40.00 -0.83
C LYS A 737 -31.74 40.05 0.69
N TRP A 738 -30.75 39.49 1.36
CA TRP A 738 -30.78 39.26 2.81
C TRP A 738 -29.42 39.44 3.48
N GLN A 739 -29.43 39.59 4.80
CA GLN A 739 -28.23 39.61 5.64
C GLN A 739 -28.43 38.79 6.92
N ARG A 740 -27.37 38.15 7.41
CA ARG A 740 -27.36 37.50 8.73
C ARG A 740 -27.40 38.58 9.81
N LEU A 741 -28.23 38.39 10.84
CA LEU A 741 -28.13 39.16 12.08
C LEU A 741 -27.12 38.47 13.00
N SER A 742 -25.96 39.08 13.17
CA SER A 742 -24.94 38.69 14.14
C SER A 742 -24.69 39.83 15.12
N ASP A 743 -24.28 39.50 16.35
CA ASP A 743 -23.95 40.49 17.40
C ASP A 743 -22.79 41.42 17.02
N HIS A 744 -22.02 41.08 15.98
CA HIS A 744 -20.96 41.92 15.43
C HIS A 744 -21.55 42.82 14.32
N GLU A 745 -21.78 44.09 14.65
CA GLU A 745 -22.55 45.06 13.83
C GLU A 745 -21.85 45.58 12.55
N GLU A 746 -20.60 45.21 12.26
CA GLU A 746 -19.77 46.04 11.35
C GLU A 746 -19.53 45.53 9.91
N ILE A 747 -19.81 44.27 9.54
CA ILE A 747 -19.40 43.76 8.20
C ILE A 747 -20.39 42.74 7.57
N ALA A 748 -21.69 42.86 7.81
CA ALA A 748 -22.66 42.03 7.09
C ALA A 748 -23.08 42.71 5.77
N ASN A 749 -22.42 42.35 4.67
CA ASN A 749 -22.90 42.72 3.34
C ASN A 749 -24.18 41.95 3.02
N PHE A 750 -25.12 42.60 2.33
CA PHE A 750 -26.29 41.90 1.80
C PHE A 750 -25.87 40.91 0.72
N VAL A 751 -26.46 39.72 0.79
CA VAL A 751 -26.26 38.61 -0.13
C VAL A 751 -27.55 38.41 -0.92
N ASP A 752 -27.41 38.17 -2.23
CA ASP A 752 -28.51 37.84 -3.12
C ASP A 752 -28.56 36.33 -3.31
N THR A 753 -29.61 35.67 -2.80
CA THR A 753 -29.86 34.26 -3.12
C THR A 753 -30.93 34.12 -4.19
N VAL A 754 -30.59 33.43 -5.26
CA VAL A 754 -31.49 33.15 -6.39
C VAL A 754 -32.06 31.75 -6.25
N ILE A 755 -33.39 31.64 -6.30
CA ILE A 755 -34.14 30.40 -6.18
C ILE A 755 -34.88 30.15 -7.49
N ASP A 756 -34.65 29.00 -8.12
CA ASP A 756 -35.36 28.62 -9.33
C ASP A 756 -36.81 28.21 -9.02
N LEU A 757 -37.76 28.78 -9.76
CA LEU A 757 -39.18 28.43 -9.63
C LEU A 757 -39.51 27.24 -10.55
N PRO A 758 -40.43 26.35 -10.15
CA PRO A 758 -40.77 25.19 -10.97
C PRO A 758 -41.59 25.59 -12.20
N PRO A 759 -41.46 24.85 -13.31
CA PRO A 759 -42.15 25.16 -14.55
C PRO A 759 -43.57 24.56 -14.58
N PHE A 760 -44.52 25.26 -15.22
CA PHE A 760 -45.94 24.86 -15.28
C PHE A 760 -46.45 24.70 -16.72
N PRO A 761 -47.39 23.77 -16.98
CA PRO A 761 -47.96 23.59 -18.31
C PRO A 761 -48.87 24.76 -18.71
N VAL A 762 -48.79 25.16 -19.99
CA VAL A 762 -49.60 26.24 -20.56
C VAL A 762 -50.66 25.68 -21.51
N GLU A 763 -51.90 26.08 -21.32
CA GLU A 763 -53.05 25.70 -22.13
C GLU A 763 -53.55 26.85 -23.01
N HIS A 764 -53.97 26.49 -24.23
CA HIS A 764 -54.65 27.41 -25.12
C HIS A 764 -56.14 27.44 -24.78
N CYS A 765 -56.66 28.62 -24.42
CA CYS A 765 -58.09 28.83 -24.24
C CYS A 765 -58.70 29.54 -25.46
N PRO A 766 -59.78 29.02 -26.07
CA PRO A 766 -60.38 29.64 -27.25
C PRO A 766 -61.09 30.97 -26.95
N ILE A 767 -61.60 31.14 -25.72
CA ILE A 767 -62.33 32.35 -25.30
C ILE A 767 -61.88 32.84 -23.93
N LEU A 768 -61.85 34.15 -23.70
CA LEU A 768 -61.64 34.73 -22.37
C LEU A 768 -62.90 35.46 -21.96
N VAL A 769 -63.42 35.19 -20.75
CA VAL A 769 -64.60 35.89 -20.22
C VAL A 769 -64.18 36.79 -19.07
N GLY A 770 -64.30 38.10 -19.27
CA GLY A 770 -64.18 39.11 -18.24
C GLY A 770 -65.53 39.40 -17.59
N ASN A 771 -65.52 39.71 -16.30
CA ASN A 771 -66.71 40.12 -15.58
C ASN A 771 -66.40 41.31 -14.66
N GLN A 772 -67.25 42.35 -14.73
CA GLN A 772 -67.24 43.47 -13.80
C GLN A 772 -68.42 43.36 -12.84
N THR A 773 -68.23 42.65 -11.73
CA THR A 773 -69.19 42.61 -10.61
C THR A 773 -68.69 43.45 -9.44
N PRO A 774 -69.57 44.17 -8.74
CA PRO A 774 -69.20 44.84 -7.50
C PRO A 774 -68.80 43.82 -6.41
N ALA A 775 -67.93 44.24 -5.48
CA ALA A 775 -67.47 43.39 -4.38
C ALA A 775 -68.61 42.99 -3.40
N TYR A 776 -69.60 43.85 -3.22
CA TYR A 776 -70.80 43.60 -2.41
C TYR A 776 -72.01 44.35 -2.98
N CYS A 777 -73.22 43.92 -2.60
CA CYS A 777 -74.46 44.62 -2.95
C CYS A 777 -75.47 44.62 -1.78
N PHE A 778 -76.62 45.28 -1.95
CA PHE A 778 -77.67 45.37 -0.93
C PHE A 778 -78.97 44.73 -1.41
N VAL A 779 -79.70 44.08 -0.52
CA VAL A 779 -81.03 43.51 -0.80
C VAL A 779 -81.94 44.57 -1.44
N ARG A 780 -82.63 44.20 -2.53
CA ARG A 780 -83.51 45.08 -3.32
C ARG A 780 -82.86 46.30 -3.99
N LYS A 781 -81.52 46.42 -4.01
CA LYS A 781 -80.82 47.43 -4.80
C LYS A 781 -80.30 46.81 -6.10
N MET A 782 -80.70 47.39 -7.23
CA MET A 782 -80.24 46.93 -8.55
C MET A 782 -78.74 47.23 -8.73
N PHE A 783 -78.01 46.30 -9.35
CA PHE A 783 -76.65 46.53 -9.84
C PHE A 783 -76.48 45.96 -11.25
N ARG A 784 -75.56 46.56 -12.01
CA ARG A 784 -75.24 46.13 -13.37
C ARG A 784 -73.98 45.26 -13.35
N THR A 785 -73.97 44.26 -14.20
CA THR A 785 -72.84 43.37 -14.42
C THR A 785 -72.65 43.14 -15.91
N ASP A 786 -71.45 43.44 -16.38
CA ASP A 786 -71.08 43.34 -17.79
C ASP A 786 -70.12 42.15 -17.98
N TYR A 787 -70.53 41.20 -18.83
CA TYR A 787 -69.71 40.07 -19.26
C TYR A 787 -69.08 40.39 -20.62
N GLN A 788 -67.76 40.36 -20.68
CA GLN A 788 -66.99 40.61 -21.91
C GLN A 788 -66.39 39.29 -22.39
N ILE A 789 -66.84 38.80 -23.54
CA ILE A 789 -66.35 37.55 -24.12
C ILE A 789 -65.39 37.89 -25.26
N PHE A 790 -64.13 37.53 -25.11
CA PHE A 790 -63.08 37.75 -26.10
C PHE A 790 -62.79 36.46 -26.87
N ASN A 791 -62.72 36.55 -28.20
CA ASN A 791 -62.21 35.46 -29.02
C ASN A 791 -60.70 35.55 -29.12
N LEU A 792 -60.00 34.58 -28.53
CA LEU A 792 -58.53 34.53 -28.56
C LEU A 792 -57.98 33.72 -29.74
N THR A 793 -58.85 33.13 -30.57
CA THR A 793 -58.46 32.35 -31.73
C THR A 793 -58.38 33.21 -32.99
N GLU A 794 -57.62 32.72 -33.98
CA GLU A 794 -57.53 33.32 -35.32
C GLU A 794 -58.75 33.00 -36.21
N ASN A 795 -59.69 32.19 -35.71
CA ASN A 795 -60.86 31.74 -36.44
C ASN A 795 -62.14 32.39 -35.89
N LEU A 796 -63.18 32.45 -36.73
CA LEU A 796 -64.50 32.84 -36.29
C LEU A 796 -65.09 31.75 -35.39
N ILE A 797 -65.59 32.13 -34.20
CA ILE A 797 -66.27 31.22 -33.28
C ILE A 797 -67.76 31.53 -33.27
N GLU A 798 -68.59 30.50 -33.49
CA GLU A 798 -70.03 30.58 -33.28
C GLU A 798 -70.37 30.14 -31.85
N LEU A 799 -70.96 31.04 -31.07
CA LEU A 799 -71.33 30.85 -29.66
C LEU A 799 -72.85 30.94 -29.48
N ASN A 800 -73.37 30.07 -28.64
CA ASN A 800 -74.73 30.09 -28.12
C ASN A 800 -74.65 30.34 -26.62
N LEU A 801 -75.19 31.47 -26.17
CA LEU A 801 -75.09 31.99 -24.81
C LEU A 801 -76.44 31.82 -24.12
N SER A 802 -76.44 31.27 -22.91
CA SER A 802 -77.66 31.15 -22.10
C SER A 802 -77.38 31.50 -20.64
N MET A 803 -78.24 32.31 -20.04
CA MET A 803 -78.18 32.66 -18.61
C MET A 803 -79.08 31.73 -17.79
N GLU A 804 -78.48 30.99 -16.87
CA GLU A 804 -79.20 30.15 -15.91
C GLU A 804 -79.75 31.01 -14.76
N SER A 805 -81.05 30.93 -14.50
CA SER A 805 -81.68 31.68 -13.41
C SER A 805 -81.23 31.18 -12.04
N SER A 806 -80.99 32.13 -11.12
CA SER A 806 -80.76 31.87 -9.69
C SER A 806 -82.01 32.27 -8.91
N ASP A 807 -82.47 31.43 -7.98
CA ASP A 807 -83.65 31.72 -7.16
C ASP A 807 -83.47 32.96 -6.26
N PHE A 808 -82.23 33.42 -6.10
CA PHE A 808 -81.88 34.54 -5.25
C PHE A 808 -81.84 35.90 -5.96
N PHE A 809 -81.89 35.91 -7.29
CA PHE A 809 -81.80 37.12 -8.10
C PHE A 809 -82.93 37.17 -9.13
N MET A 810 -83.61 38.31 -9.18
CA MET A 810 -84.29 38.72 -10.40
C MET A 810 -83.27 39.39 -11.31
N PHE A 811 -83.30 39.09 -12.61
CA PHE A 811 -82.41 39.75 -13.57
C PHE A 811 -83.16 40.24 -14.80
N SER A 812 -82.64 41.32 -15.39
CA SER A 812 -83.08 41.86 -16.67
C SER A 812 -81.92 41.80 -17.67
N GLY A 813 -82.15 41.19 -18.83
CA GLY A 813 -81.17 41.00 -19.90
C GLY A 813 -81.57 39.85 -20.84
N GLU A 814 -80.75 39.61 -21.87
CA GLU A 814 -81.01 38.55 -22.84
C GLU A 814 -80.80 37.17 -22.21
N LYS A 815 -81.88 36.39 -22.05
CA LYS A 815 -81.81 35.07 -21.40
C LYS A 815 -81.15 34.01 -22.29
N GLN A 816 -81.39 34.06 -23.60
CA GLN A 816 -80.81 33.16 -24.60
C GLN A 816 -80.46 33.95 -25.85
N VAL A 817 -79.20 33.86 -26.27
CA VAL A 817 -78.67 34.46 -27.49
C VAL A 817 -78.08 33.33 -28.33
N SER A 818 -78.65 33.10 -29.50
CA SER A 818 -78.20 32.05 -30.41
C SER A 818 -77.45 32.65 -31.60
N ASN A 819 -76.48 31.90 -32.14
CA ASN A 819 -75.65 32.27 -33.30
C ASN A 819 -74.85 33.58 -33.15
N VAL A 820 -74.20 33.78 -32.00
CA VAL A 820 -73.22 34.88 -31.84
C VAL A 820 -71.97 34.54 -32.64
N ARG A 821 -71.69 35.31 -33.71
CA ARG A 821 -70.50 35.15 -34.55
C ARG A 821 -69.39 36.08 -34.07
N LEU A 822 -68.43 35.52 -33.34
CA LEU A 822 -67.33 36.27 -32.74
C LEU A 822 -66.11 36.23 -33.66
N LEU A 823 -65.75 37.39 -34.22
CA LEU A 823 -64.59 37.54 -35.10
C LEU A 823 -63.26 37.31 -34.33
N PRO A 824 -62.17 36.95 -35.02
CA PRO A 824 -60.85 36.82 -34.39
C PRO A 824 -60.45 38.10 -33.63
N ASN A 825 -59.99 37.96 -32.38
CA ASN A 825 -59.60 39.06 -31.48
C ASN A 825 -60.70 40.13 -31.23
N ALA A 826 -61.95 39.86 -31.58
CA ALA A 826 -63.06 40.73 -31.24
C ALA A 826 -63.59 40.44 -29.83
N GLU A 827 -64.35 41.39 -29.28
CA GLU A 827 -65.06 41.25 -28.02
C GLU A 827 -66.58 41.29 -28.24
N TYR A 828 -67.32 40.57 -27.40
CA TYR A 828 -68.77 40.60 -27.34
C TYR A 828 -69.22 40.86 -25.91
N CYS A 829 -70.03 41.90 -25.71
CA CYS A 829 -70.44 42.35 -24.38
C CYS A 829 -71.91 42.01 -24.11
N LEU A 830 -72.17 41.38 -22.97
CA LEU A 830 -73.51 41.14 -22.44
C LEU A 830 -73.69 41.90 -21.13
N SER A 831 -74.74 42.71 -21.05
CA SER A 831 -75.07 43.49 -19.84
C SER A 831 -76.32 42.93 -19.17
N TYR A 832 -76.20 42.62 -17.88
CA TYR A 832 -77.31 42.18 -17.04
C TYR A 832 -77.51 43.13 -15.86
N ILE A 833 -78.77 43.41 -15.53
CA ILE A 833 -79.14 44.14 -14.32
C ILE A 833 -79.72 43.14 -13.33
N TYR A 834 -79.06 42.98 -12.19
CA TYR A 834 -79.43 42.06 -11.12
C TYR A 834 -80.12 42.79 -9.97
N LEU A 835 -81.17 42.18 -9.43
CA LEU A 835 -81.88 42.59 -8.22
C LEU A 835 -81.82 41.45 -7.19
N PRO A 836 -81.01 41.59 -6.12
CA PRO A 836 -80.90 40.58 -5.07
C PRO A 836 -82.15 40.51 -4.19
N LEU A 837 -82.65 39.31 -3.92
CA LEU A 837 -83.86 39.05 -3.14
C LEU A 837 -83.60 38.70 -1.68
N MET A 838 -82.43 38.15 -1.37
CA MET A 838 -82.03 37.68 -0.02
C MET A 838 -80.67 38.25 0.38
N ALA A 839 -80.39 38.29 1.69
CA ALA A 839 -79.08 38.67 2.24
C ALA A 839 -78.22 37.41 2.49
N GLY A 840 -76.89 37.58 2.49
CA GLY A 840 -75.90 36.52 2.72
C GLY A 840 -74.91 36.36 1.56
N GLN A 841 -74.07 35.33 1.62
CA GLN A 841 -73.21 34.93 0.49
C GLN A 841 -74.04 34.08 -0.48
N ILE A 842 -74.33 34.64 -1.65
CA ILE A 842 -75.36 34.10 -2.55
C ILE A 842 -74.77 33.84 -3.94
N CYS A 843 -75.20 32.76 -4.57
CA CYS A 843 -74.77 32.37 -5.93
C CYS A 843 -75.35 33.30 -7.01
N LEU A 844 -74.47 33.87 -7.83
CA LEU A 844 -74.84 34.65 -9.00
C LEU A 844 -75.43 33.73 -10.10
N PRO A 845 -76.33 34.25 -10.97
CA PRO A 845 -76.76 33.57 -12.19
C PRO A 845 -75.57 33.13 -13.05
N LYS A 846 -75.62 31.90 -13.55
CA LYS A 846 -74.49 31.29 -14.30
C LYS A 846 -74.64 31.55 -15.79
N LEU A 847 -73.62 32.13 -16.40
CA LEU A 847 -73.50 32.24 -17.85
C LEU A 847 -72.98 30.92 -18.42
N LYS A 848 -73.78 30.26 -19.25
CA LYS A 848 -73.43 29.02 -19.95
C LYS A 848 -73.13 29.30 -21.41
N ILE A 849 -72.00 28.79 -21.89
CA ILE A 849 -71.48 29.05 -23.25
C ILE A 849 -71.35 27.74 -24.00
N THR A 850 -72.09 27.61 -25.09
CA THR A 850 -72.03 26.42 -25.96
C THR A 850 -71.54 26.79 -27.35
N SER A 851 -70.77 25.92 -27.99
CA SER A 851 -70.29 26.10 -29.36
C SER A 851 -70.37 24.78 -30.11
N ASN A 852 -70.47 24.85 -31.44
CA ASN A 852 -70.42 23.66 -32.30
C ASN A 852 -68.97 23.17 -32.52
N LEU A 853 -67.97 24.02 -32.30
CA LEU A 853 -66.55 23.73 -32.58
C LEU A 853 -65.78 23.20 -31.38
N TYR A 854 -66.23 23.51 -30.17
CA TYR A 854 -65.56 23.15 -28.92
C TYR A 854 -66.53 22.45 -27.98
N ALA A 855 -66.02 21.46 -27.24
CA ALA A 855 -66.82 20.78 -26.22
C ALA A 855 -67.30 21.77 -25.15
N THR A 856 -68.58 21.68 -24.80
CA THR A 856 -69.24 22.58 -23.83
C THR A 856 -68.54 22.57 -22.47
N GLU A 857 -68.07 21.41 -22.01
CA GLU A 857 -67.37 21.28 -20.73
C GLU A 857 -66.07 22.09 -20.68
N ILE A 858 -65.34 22.18 -21.79
CA ILE A 858 -64.08 22.92 -21.89
C ILE A 858 -64.36 24.43 -21.88
N LEU A 859 -65.35 24.87 -22.65
CA LEU A 859 -65.77 26.27 -22.70
C LEU A 859 -66.33 26.75 -21.36
N ASP A 860 -67.21 25.97 -20.73
CA ASP A 860 -67.78 26.32 -19.42
C ASP A 860 -66.69 26.34 -18.33
N ARG A 861 -65.71 25.42 -18.37
CA ARG A 861 -64.57 25.41 -17.45
C ARG A 861 -63.74 26.70 -17.53
N TYR A 862 -63.42 27.16 -18.73
CA TYR A 862 -62.64 28.39 -18.90
C TYR A 862 -63.45 29.67 -18.70
N ALA A 863 -64.71 29.68 -19.15
CA ALA A 863 -65.61 30.80 -18.94
C ALA A 863 -65.82 31.05 -17.44
N GLN A 864 -66.01 29.99 -16.65
CA GLN A 864 -66.27 30.12 -15.22
C GLN A 864 -65.01 30.31 -14.36
N ARG A 865 -63.80 30.16 -14.93
CA ARG A 865 -62.53 30.22 -14.17
C ARG A 865 -62.28 31.57 -13.50
N ASN A 866 -62.54 32.66 -14.22
CA ASN A 866 -62.26 34.04 -13.75
C ASN A 866 -63.53 34.83 -13.40
N ILE A 867 -64.68 34.17 -13.33
CA ILE A 867 -65.97 34.79 -12.98
C ILE A 867 -66.30 34.46 -11.52
N PRO A 868 -66.68 35.46 -10.71
CA PRO A 868 -67.13 35.21 -9.34
C PRO A 868 -68.44 34.42 -9.35
N THR A 869 -68.48 33.32 -8.60
CA THR A 869 -69.66 32.45 -8.48
C THR A 869 -70.64 32.93 -7.42
N THR A 870 -70.14 33.64 -6.42
CA THR A 870 -70.94 34.19 -5.32
C THR A 870 -70.65 35.66 -5.12
N ILE A 871 -71.66 36.40 -4.68
CA ILE A 871 -71.53 37.79 -4.21
C ILE A 871 -72.09 37.90 -2.79
N PHE A 872 -71.51 38.78 -1.98
CA PHE A 872 -72.02 39.06 -0.65
C PHE A 872 -73.13 40.14 -0.72
N VAL A 873 -74.33 39.79 -0.24
CA VAL A 873 -75.50 40.67 -0.22
C VAL A 873 -75.80 41.11 1.21
N LEU A 874 -75.73 42.40 1.47
CA LEU A 874 -76.01 43.03 2.75
C LEU A 874 -77.52 43.32 2.92
N PRO A 875 -78.09 43.21 4.13
CA PRO A 875 -79.49 43.58 4.39
C PRO A 875 -79.71 45.09 4.17
N PHE A 876 -80.88 45.44 3.62
CA PHE A 876 -81.23 46.84 3.34
C PHE A 876 -81.74 47.54 4.61
N ASN A 877 -80.98 48.50 5.14
CA ASN A 877 -81.39 49.36 6.27
C ASN A 877 -81.68 50.79 5.79
N ARG A 878 -82.85 51.34 6.11
CA ARG A 878 -83.27 52.71 5.72
C ARG A 878 -82.31 53.81 6.19
N GLN A 879 -81.49 53.57 7.21
CA GLN A 879 -80.47 54.53 7.67
C GLN A 879 -79.27 54.67 6.71
N ASN A 880 -79.02 53.69 5.83
CA ASN A 880 -77.90 53.74 4.89
C ASN A 880 -78.22 54.49 3.58
N ALA A 881 -79.49 54.84 3.31
CA ALA A 881 -79.88 55.47 2.05
C ALA A 881 -79.27 56.87 1.85
N ALA A 882 -78.95 57.59 2.94
CA ALA A 882 -78.34 58.92 2.87
C ALA A 882 -76.85 58.90 2.46
N ASN A 883 -76.13 57.79 2.68
CA ASN A 883 -74.68 57.71 2.44
C ASN A 883 -74.32 57.13 1.06
N VAL A 884 -75.31 56.72 0.26
CA VAL A 884 -75.06 55.98 -0.99
C VAL A 884 -75.04 56.89 -2.22
N ASP A 885 -75.69 58.05 -2.17
CA ASP A 885 -75.61 59.07 -3.23
C ASP A 885 -74.27 59.84 -3.21
N ASP A 886 -73.60 59.93 -2.06
CA ASP A 886 -72.29 60.60 -1.93
C ASP A 886 -71.12 59.75 -2.46
N PHE A 887 -71.26 58.42 -2.51
CA PHE A 887 -70.18 57.52 -2.96
C PHE A 887 -70.17 57.27 -4.48
N GLN A 888 -71.27 57.50 -5.20
CA GLN A 888 -71.30 57.35 -6.66
C GLN A 888 -70.80 58.58 -7.43
N ASN A 889 -70.73 59.76 -6.79
CA ASN A 889 -70.23 61.00 -7.40
C ASN A 889 -68.72 61.25 -7.21
N ARG A 890 -67.99 60.29 -6.61
CA ARG A 890 -66.51 60.31 -6.52
C ARG A 890 -65.92 59.02 -7.09
N LYS A 891 -65.94 58.89 -8.41
CA LYS A 891 -64.91 58.20 -9.19
C LYS A 891 -64.67 58.98 -10.48
#